data_AF-A0A1G7CBU8-F1
#
_entry.id   AF-A0A1G7CBU8-F1
#
_cell.length_a   1.000
_cell.length_b   1.000
_cell.length_c   1.000
_cell.angle_alpha   90.00
_cell.angle_beta   90.00
_cell.angle_gamma   90.00
#
_symmetry.space_group_name_H-M   'P 1'
#
loop_
_entity.id
_entity.type
_entity.pdbx_description
1 polymer ?
#
loop_
_entity_poly.entity_id
_entity_poly.type
_entity_poly.pdbx_seq_one_letter_code
_entity_poly.pdbx_strand_id
1 'polypeptide(L)'
;MSLPPGFLDELRNRLPLSQVVGRKVIWDPRKSNRGKGDFWAPCPFHTEKSASFHVDDRKGFYYCFGCHAKGDAVSFVKETENVGFIEAVEILAREAGMVMPARDPQAAQKADRRTELVRVMDEAVKYFRLQLNTQAGAAARDYLARRRLGASALERFEIGFAPDSRNGLYQALTAKGIAPDLIVDAGLCIRPDEGGAPYDRFRGRIIFPIRDARGRAISLGGRAMDPNARAKYLNGPETELFDKGRNLYNLGPAREACGKGKPLIVAEGYVDVIALVEAGFTGAVAPLGTAITEDQLKLMWRVADEPVIALDGDAAGLRAGLRLVDLALPLLEAGKALRFAILPGGQDPDDLIKAEGREAMERVLAGAKPMVDLLWQREIEGKVFDSPERKAALDKSLRAALRKIADPSIRAHYGEDIKRLREELFGLGRGGQAPRWSMPRSPGAGGRGAKPPALPLSATRASLLASAGSEAVAEQLRETMIMAILCAHPALVAEFESQIERLRLSDPGVARLRDTMLMQADRPSEALAEALARENPGVLETLMSHPHVRSAPPVLRRDDRDFARMCLAEELAKLQATRAVRAETEEAVEALEGLADEGVTWRISQATKAFHRAGKSKLEDTGDLGEDRAAMSDFLQSLLDKHGGG
;
A
#
# COMPACT_ATOMS: atom_id res chain seq x y z
N MET A 1 -16.89 11.94 -31.08
CA MET A 1 -18.03 12.76 -31.53
C MET A 1 -17.49 14.15 -31.83
N SER A 2 -17.49 14.57 -33.09
CA SER A 2 -17.26 15.98 -33.43
C SER A 2 -18.61 16.69 -33.39
N LEU A 3 -18.68 17.82 -32.68
CA LEU A 3 -19.82 18.71 -32.75
C LEU A 3 -19.73 19.50 -34.07
N PRO A 4 -20.85 19.75 -34.78
CA PRO A 4 -20.85 20.61 -35.94
C PRO A 4 -20.25 21.98 -35.61
N PRO A 5 -19.56 22.62 -36.56
CA PRO A 5 -19.09 24.00 -36.39
C PRO A 5 -20.25 24.91 -35.93
N GLY A 6 -20.02 25.69 -34.86
CA GLY A 6 -21.01 26.63 -34.32
C GLY A 6 -22.04 26.04 -33.34
N PHE A 7 -22.11 24.71 -33.13
CA PHE A 7 -23.08 24.11 -32.20
C PHE A 7 -22.91 24.61 -30.76
N LEU A 8 -21.67 24.72 -30.29
CA LEU A 8 -21.38 25.25 -28.95
C LEU A 8 -21.70 26.73 -28.81
N ASP A 9 -21.58 27.50 -29.89
CA ASP A 9 -21.90 28.93 -29.90
C ASP A 9 -23.41 29.14 -29.89
N GLU A 10 -24.17 28.34 -30.65
CA GLU A 10 -25.63 28.31 -30.58
C GLU A 10 -26.12 27.93 -29.17
N LEU A 11 -25.49 26.92 -28.56
CA LEU A 11 -25.80 26.50 -27.19
C LEU A 11 -25.59 27.63 -26.17
N ARG A 12 -24.46 28.33 -26.27
CA ARG A 12 -24.15 29.49 -25.42
C ARG A 12 -25.13 30.65 -25.63
N ASN A 13 -25.61 30.85 -26.85
CA ASN A 13 -26.59 31.90 -27.16
C ASN A 13 -27.99 31.61 -26.61
N ARG A 14 -28.38 30.33 -26.50
CA ARG A 14 -29.69 29.93 -25.97
C ARG A 14 -29.74 29.83 -24.46
N LEU A 15 -28.63 29.48 -23.82
CA LEU A 15 -28.54 29.34 -22.38
C LEU A 15 -27.46 30.27 -21.81
N PRO A 16 -27.85 31.45 -21.29
CA PRO A 16 -26.90 32.31 -20.58
C PRO A 16 -26.36 31.59 -19.33
N LEU A 17 -25.10 31.87 -19.00
CA LEU A 17 -24.38 31.18 -17.93
C LEU A 17 -25.08 31.32 -16.57
N SER A 18 -25.68 32.48 -16.28
CA SER A 18 -26.44 32.75 -15.07
C SER A 18 -27.69 31.86 -14.95
N GLN A 19 -28.28 31.43 -16.05
CA GLN A 19 -29.41 30.51 -16.02
C GLN A 19 -28.95 29.08 -15.70
N VAL A 20 -27.77 28.69 -16.17
CA VAL A 20 -27.16 27.39 -15.88
C VAL A 20 -26.71 27.34 -14.42
N VAL A 21 -25.92 28.32 -13.99
CA VAL A 21 -25.37 28.42 -12.64
C VAL A 21 -26.46 28.65 -11.60
N GLY A 22 -27.48 29.46 -11.91
CA GLY A 22 -28.54 29.86 -10.99
C GLY A 22 -29.43 28.74 -10.49
N ARG A 23 -29.22 27.51 -10.97
CA ARG A 23 -29.88 26.29 -10.49
C ARG A 23 -29.22 25.70 -9.25
N LYS A 24 -27.92 25.99 -9.07
CA LYS A 24 -27.08 25.43 -8.00
C LYS A 24 -26.74 26.48 -6.95
N VAL A 25 -26.93 27.76 -7.25
CA VAL A 25 -26.59 28.86 -6.35
C VAL A 25 -27.78 29.80 -6.16
N ILE A 26 -27.78 30.48 -5.02
CA ILE A 26 -28.68 31.60 -4.75
C ILE A 26 -27.90 32.89 -5.02
N TRP A 27 -28.39 33.70 -5.96
CA TRP A 27 -27.77 34.97 -6.32
C TRP A 27 -27.88 36.00 -5.19
N ASP A 28 -26.77 36.68 -4.89
CA ASP A 28 -26.71 37.81 -3.96
C ASP A 28 -27.33 39.04 -4.65
N PRO A 29 -28.49 39.53 -4.20
CA PRO A 29 -29.19 40.62 -4.86
C PRO A 29 -28.52 41.99 -4.67
N ARG A 30 -27.62 42.13 -3.69
CA ARG A 30 -26.93 43.40 -3.39
C ARG A 30 -25.69 43.57 -4.26
N LYS A 31 -24.95 42.49 -4.50
CA LYS A 31 -23.76 42.50 -5.36
C LYS A 31 -24.08 42.27 -6.84
N SER A 32 -25.14 41.51 -7.15
CA SER A 32 -25.51 41.22 -8.54
C SER A 32 -26.14 42.43 -9.23
N ASN A 33 -25.69 42.74 -10.44
CA ASN A 33 -26.35 43.67 -11.35
C ASN A 33 -26.86 42.93 -12.59
N ARG A 34 -28.09 42.40 -12.48
CA ARG A 34 -28.73 41.58 -13.52
C ARG A 34 -28.82 42.31 -14.86
N GLY A 35 -29.06 43.63 -14.86
CA GLY A 35 -29.14 44.44 -16.08
C GLY A 35 -27.81 44.57 -16.84
N LYS A 36 -26.68 44.40 -16.13
CA LYS A 36 -25.33 44.36 -16.72
C LYS A 36 -24.85 42.95 -17.03
N GLY A 37 -25.62 41.91 -16.72
CA GLY A 37 -25.20 40.51 -16.86
C GLY A 37 -24.15 40.10 -15.82
N ASP A 38 -24.11 40.80 -14.68
CA ASP A 38 -23.15 40.61 -13.60
C ASP A 38 -23.86 39.96 -12.41
N PHE A 39 -23.44 38.76 -12.04
CA PHE A 39 -24.08 37.95 -11.01
C PHE A 39 -23.07 37.47 -9.98
N TRP A 40 -23.44 37.55 -8.71
CA TRP A 40 -22.60 37.16 -7.58
C TRP A 40 -23.32 36.16 -6.70
N ALA A 41 -22.63 35.13 -6.22
CA ALA A 41 -23.15 34.15 -5.27
C ALA A 41 -22.04 33.62 -4.36
N PRO A 42 -22.38 32.94 -3.25
CA PRO A 42 -21.44 32.02 -2.59
C PRO A 42 -21.03 30.92 -3.57
N CYS A 43 -19.77 30.51 -3.53
CA CYS A 43 -19.24 29.51 -4.44
C CYS A 43 -19.90 28.13 -4.26
N PRO A 44 -20.30 27.44 -5.34
CA PRO A 44 -20.79 26.07 -5.27
C PRO A 44 -19.66 25.02 -5.19
N PHE A 45 -18.40 25.42 -5.38
CA PHE A 45 -17.24 24.52 -5.43
C PHE A 45 -16.48 24.44 -4.10
N HIS A 46 -16.65 25.42 -3.22
CA HIS A 46 -16.03 25.43 -1.89
C HIS A 46 -16.98 26.09 -0.89
N THR A 47 -16.84 25.74 0.38
CA THR A 47 -17.76 26.26 1.42
C THR A 47 -17.35 27.66 1.86
N GLU A 48 -18.22 28.66 1.64
CA GLU A 48 -18.02 30.02 2.12
C GLU A 48 -19.36 30.73 2.40
N LYS A 49 -19.31 31.80 3.22
CA LYS A 49 -20.50 32.62 3.54
C LYS A 49 -20.61 33.89 2.71
N SER A 50 -19.48 34.41 2.20
CA SER A 50 -19.45 35.62 1.38
C SER A 50 -19.64 35.29 -0.10
N ALA A 51 -20.37 36.13 -0.83
CA ALA A 51 -20.46 36.01 -2.27
C ALA A 51 -19.12 36.37 -2.94
N SER A 52 -18.33 35.34 -3.26
CA SER A 52 -17.05 35.44 -3.99
C SER A 52 -17.10 34.84 -5.40
N PHE A 53 -18.20 34.15 -5.75
CA PHE A 53 -18.42 33.55 -7.05
C PHE A 53 -19.06 34.55 -7.99
N HIS A 54 -18.32 34.97 -9.01
CA HIS A 54 -18.77 35.96 -9.99
C HIS A 54 -19.05 35.28 -11.33
N VAL A 55 -20.18 35.62 -11.94
CA VAL A 55 -20.61 35.18 -13.27
C VAL A 55 -20.86 36.41 -14.13
N ASP A 56 -20.11 36.49 -15.23
CA ASP A 56 -20.29 37.51 -16.27
C ASP A 56 -20.94 36.85 -17.48
N ASP A 57 -22.25 37.05 -17.63
CA ASP A 57 -23.05 36.48 -18.71
C ASP A 57 -22.64 37.01 -20.08
N ARG A 58 -22.22 38.28 -20.15
CA ARG A 58 -21.84 38.91 -21.43
C ARG A 58 -20.54 38.33 -21.96
N LYS A 59 -19.62 38.00 -21.06
CA LYS A 59 -18.35 37.35 -21.40
C LYS A 59 -18.43 35.83 -21.36
N GLY A 60 -19.52 35.26 -20.85
CA GLY A 60 -19.80 33.83 -20.84
C GLY A 60 -18.89 33.02 -19.92
N PHE A 61 -18.36 33.62 -18.84
CA PHE A 61 -17.48 32.92 -17.91
C PHE A 61 -17.86 33.17 -16.44
N TYR A 62 -17.45 32.23 -15.59
CA TYR A 62 -17.45 32.39 -14.15
C TYR A 62 -16.03 32.42 -13.59
N TYR A 63 -15.87 33.10 -12.46
CA TYR A 63 -14.65 33.10 -11.68
C TYR A 63 -14.97 33.20 -10.19
N CYS A 64 -14.39 32.30 -9.41
CA CYS A 64 -14.46 32.34 -7.97
C CYS A 64 -13.23 33.05 -7.40
N PHE A 65 -13.42 34.15 -6.67
CA PHE A 65 -12.32 34.85 -6.01
C PHE A 65 -11.79 34.15 -4.74
N GLY A 66 -12.54 33.19 -4.20
CA GLY A 66 -12.12 32.38 -3.04
C GLY A 66 -11.25 31.17 -3.41
N CYS A 67 -11.74 30.30 -4.30
CA CYS A 67 -11.05 29.06 -4.68
C CYS A 67 -10.40 29.09 -6.07
N HIS A 68 -10.48 30.21 -6.79
CA HIS A 68 -9.94 30.39 -8.15
C HIS A 68 -10.58 29.49 -9.23
N ALA A 69 -11.68 28.79 -8.93
CA ALA A 69 -12.44 28.04 -9.92
C ALA A 69 -12.92 28.96 -11.04
N LYS A 70 -12.78 28.52 -12.29
CA LYS A 70 -13.10 29.32 -13.48
C LYS A 70 -13.55 28.44 -14.63
N GLY A 71 -14.47 28.94 -15.46
CA GLY A 71 -14.93 28.18 -16.61
C GLY A 71 -16.10 28.84 -17.34
N ASP A 72 -16.69 28.08 -18.25
CA ASP A 72 -17.93 28.44 -18.96
C ASP A 72 -19.09 27.52 -18.52
N ALA A 73 -20.23 27.61 -19.20
CA ALA A 73 -21.41 26.80 -18.87
C ALA A 73 -21.14 25.30 -18.93
N VAL A 74 -20.31 24.86 -19.88
CA VAL A 74 -19.96 23.44 -20.05
C VAL A 74 -19.03 22.99 -18.91
N SER A 75 -18.00 23.78 -18.59
CA SER A 75 -17.13 23.49 -17.45
C SER A 75 -17.91 23.45 -16.13
N PHE A 76 -18.83 24.38 -15.93
CA PHE A 76 -19.68 24.41 -14.74
C PHE A 76 -20.49 23.12 -14.58
N VAL A 77 -21.16 22.67 -15.65
CA VAL A 77 -21.94 21.40 -15.62
C VAL A 77 -21.02 20.19 -15.47
N LYS A 78 -19.86 20.16 -16.13
CA LYS A 78 -18.88 19.08 -15.94
C LYS A 78 -18.44 18.96 -14.48
N GLU A 79 -18.14 20.08 -13.84
CA GLU A 79 -17.63 20.12 -12.46
C GLU A 79 -18.74 19.83 -11.45
N THR A 80 -19.92 20.43 -11.61
CA THR A 80 -21.05 20.27 -10.68
C THR A 80 -21.81 18.97 -10.83
N GLU A 81 -21.87 18.38 -12.04
CA GLU A 81 -22.54 17.10 -12.30
C GLU A 81 -21.54 15.93 -12.44
N ASN A 82 -20.23 16.22 -12.44
CA ASN A 82 -19.14 15.25 -12.60
C ASN A 82 -19.33 14.35 -13.83
N VAL A 83 -19.55 14.99 -14.98
CA VAL A 83 -19.79 14.34 -16.28
C VAL A 83 -18.70 14.68 -17.29
N GLY A 84 -18.59 13.85 -18.34
CA GLY A 84 -17.69 14.13 -19.45
C GLY A 84 -18.13 15.35 -20.27
N PHE A 85 -17.25 15.87 -21.14
CA PHE A 85 -17.54 17.05 -21.97
C PHE A 85 -18.81 16.89 -22.84
N ILE A 86 -18.91 15.78 -23.58
CA ILE A 86 -20.08 15.52 -24.45
C ILE A 86 -21.36 15.38 -23.63
N GLU A 87 -21.28 14.77 -22.46
CA GLU A 87 -22.43 14.58 -21.58
C GLU A 87 -22.92 15.91 -20.99
N ALA A 88 -22.00 16.81 -20.61
CA ALA A 88 -22.35 18.17 -20.20
C ALA A 88 -23.02 18.95 -21.35
N VAL A 89 -22.53 18.78 -22.58
CA VAL A 89 -23.15 19.36 -23.78
C VAL A 89 -24.54 18.77 -24.02
N GLU A 90 -24.76 17.46 -23.80
CA GLU A 90 -26.09 16.82 -23.90
C GLU A 90 -27.09 17.34 -22.87
N ILE A 91 -26.64 17.56 -21.62
CA ILE A 91 -27.47 18.14 -20.55
C ILE A 91 -27.91 19.55 -20.96
N LEU A 92 -26.96 20.40 -21.34
CA LEU A 92 -27.23 21.78 -21.74
C LEU A 92 -28.09 21.84 -23.02
N ALA A 93 -27.83 20.99 -24.01
CA ALA A 93 -28.60 20.98 -25.26
C ALA A 93 -30.07 20.62 -25.02
N ARG A 94 -30.34 19.64 -24.15
CA ARG A 94 -31.72 19.27 -23.77
C ARG A 94 -32.48 20.46 -23.17
N GLU A 95 -31.80 21.24 -22.34
CA GLU A 95 -32.38 22.39 -21.68
C GLU A 95 -32.56 23.59 -22.61
N ALA A 96 -31.65 23.76 -23.57
CA ALA A 96 -31.74 24.77 -24.63
C ALA A 96 -32.79 24.41 -25.70
N GLY A 97 -33.45 23.24 -25.59
CA GLY A 97 -34.31 22.69 -26.63
C GLY A 97 -33.58 22.43 -27.94
N MET A 98 -32.27 22.17 -27.87
CA MET A 98 -31.42 21.87 -29.01
C MET A 98 -31.36 20.36 -29.24
N VAL A 99 -31.56 19.96 -30.49
CA VAL A 99 -31.36 18.59 -30.90
C VAL A 99 -29.86 18.34 -30.97
N MET A 100 -29.38 17.34 -30.22
CA MET A 100 -27.99 16.93 -30.33
C MET A 100 -27.71 16.43 -31.75
N PRO A 101 -26.55 16.78 -32.33
CA PRO A 101 -26.15 16.29 -33.65
C PRO A 101 -26.25 14.78 -33.67
N ALA A 102 -26.73 14.24 -34.81
CA ALA A 102 -26.87 12.79 -34.98
C ALA A 102 -25.56 12.12 -34.58
N ARG A 103 -25.63 11.23 -33.58
CA ARG A 103 -24.51 10.37 -33.22
C ARG A 103 -24.10 9.64 -34.49
N ASP A 104 -22.79 9.54 -34.73
CA ASP A 104 -22.23 8.59 -35.69
C ASP A 104 -23.03 7.28 -35.57
N PRO A 105 -23.60 6.73 -36.67
CA PRO A 105 -24.39 5.50 -36.62
C PRO A 105 -23.73 4.39 -35.80
N GLN A 106 -22.40 4.30 -35.83
CA GLN A 106 -21.63 3.36 -35.00
C GLN A 106 -21.66 3.72 -33.50
N ALA A 107 -21.57 5.00 -33.15
CA ALA A 107 -21.70 5.48 -31.78
C ALA A 107 -23.14 5.37 -31.24
N ALA A 108 -24.16 5.53 -32.11
CA ALA A 108 -25.55 5.30 -31.77
C ALA A 108 -25.82 3.81 -31.51
N GLN A 109 -25.36 2.92 -32.39
CA GLN A 109 -25.46 1.48 -32.22
C GLN A 109 -24.70 0.98 -30.98
N LYS A 110 -23.51 1.54 -30.69
CA LYS A 110 -22.76 1.24 -29.47
C LYS A 110 -23.47 1.71 -28.20
N ALA A 111 -24.13 2.88 -28.23
CA ALA A 111 -24.91 3.36 -27.09
C ALA A 111 -26.17 2.51 -26.85
N ASP A 112 -26.80 2.02 -27.92
CA ASP A 112 -27.92 1.09 -27.85
C ASP A 112 -27.49 -0.25 -27.23
N ARG A 113 -26.42 -0.85 -27.76
CA ARG A 113 -25.84 -2.09 -27.21
C ARG A 113 -25.38 -1.93 -25.75
N ARG A 114 -24.76 -0.80 -25.38
CA ARG A 114 -24.40 -0.54 -23.97
C ARG A 114 -25.65 -0.52 -23.07
N THR A 115 -26.75 0.04 -23.56
CA THR A 115 -28.02 0.09 -22.84
C THR A 115 -28.61 -1.32 -22.69
N GLU A 116 -28.53 -2.16 -23.72
CA GLU A 116 -28.92 -3.56 -23.64
C GLU A 116 -28.09 -4.33 -22.62
N LEU A 117 -26.76 -4.19 -22.64
CA LEU A 117 -25.88 -4.86 -21.68
C LEU A 117 -26.18 -4.45 -20.23
N VAL A 118 -26.50 -3.17 -19.97
CA VAL A 118 -26.93 -2.72 -18.63
C VAL A 118 -28.23 -3.41 -18.23
N ARG A 119 -29.20 -3.53 -19.14
CA ARG A 119 -30.47 -4.24 -18.87
C ARG A 119 -30.21 -5.71 -18.54
N VAL A 120 -29.31 -6.38 -19.26
CA VAL A 120 -28.91 -7.76 -18.98
C VAL A 120 -28.28 -7.88 -17.59
N MET A 121 -27.41 -6.94 -17.21
CA MET A 121 -26.81 -6.90 -15.88
C MET A 121 -27.86 -6.70 -14.78
N ASP A 122 -28.82 -5.78 -14.95
CA ASP A 122 -29.90 -5.56 -13.99
C ASP A 122 -30.79 -6.81 -13.84
N GLU A 123 -31.08 -7.54 -14.94
CA GLU A 123 -31.80 -8.82 -14.86
C GLU A 123 -31.01 -9.90 -14.11
N ALA A 124 -29.68 -9.92 -14.25
CA ALA A 124 -28.82 -10.82 -13.48
C ALA A 124 -28.81 -10.46 -11.99
N VAL A 125 -28.74 -9.17 -11.63
CA VAL A 125 -28.86 -8.72 -10.23
C VAL A 125 -30.19 -9.17 -9.63
N LYS A 126 -31.31 -8.97 -10.33
CA LYS A 126 -32.63 -9.44 -9.90
C LYS A 126 -32.65 -10.95 -9.69
N TYR A 127 -32.08 -11.72 -10.62
CA TYR A 127 -31.99 -13.17 -10.51
C TYR A 127 -31.23 -13.59 -9.24
N PHE A 128 -30.04 -13.03 -8.99
CA PHE A 128 -29.24 -13.41 -7.83
C PHE A 128 -29.88 -12.97 -6.50
N ARG A 129 -30.56 -11.82 -6.46
CA ARG A 129 -31.37 -11.43 -5.30
C ARG A 129 -32.50 -12.41 -5.04
N LEU A 130 -33.19 -12.88 -6.08
CA LEU A 130 -34.23 -13.90 -5.94
C LEU A 130 -33.64 -15.21 -5.40
N GLN A 131 -32.50 -15.66 -5.95
CA GLN A 131 -31.83 -16.89 -5.52
C GLN A 131 -31.37 -16.84 -4.06
N LEU A 132 -31.00 -15.66 -3.54
CA LEU A 132 -30.68 -15.52 -2.12
C LEU A 132 -31.88 -15.83 -1.21
N ASN A 133 -33.12 -15.69 -1.69
CA ASN A 133 -34.34 -15.97 -0.94
C ASN A 133 -34.86 -17.41 -1.10
N THR A 134 -34.26 -18.22 -1.98
CA THR A 134 -34.66 -19.63 -2.16
C THR A 134 -34.00 -20.53 -1.11
N GLN A 135 -34.32 -21.83 -1.13
CA GLN A 135 -33.66 -22.82 -0.29
C GLN A 135 -32.16 -22.92 -0.58
N ALA A 136 -31.73 -22.72 -1.83
CA ALA A 136 -30.32 -22.75 -2.20
C ALA A 136 -29.52 -21.61 -1.52
N GLY A 137 -30.18 -20.49 -1.21
CA GLY A 137 -29.56 -19.36 -0.51
C GLY A 137 -29.44 -19.50 1.01
N ALA A 138 -29.92 -20.59 1.62
CA ALA A 138 -29.97 -20.71 3.09
C ALA A 138 -28.60 -20.51 3.76
N ALA A 139 -27.58 -21.27 3.33
CA ALA A 139 -26.22 -21.15 3.88
C ALA A 139 -25.61 -19.76 3.64
N ALA A 140 -25.95 -19.10 2.53
CA ALA A 140 -25.49 -17.75 2.22
C ALA A 140 -26.13 -16.73 3.19
N ARG A 141 -27.43 -16.85 3.48
CA ARG A 141 -28.11 -16.02 4.49
C ARG A 141 -27.52 -16.23 5.87
N ASP A 142 -27.23 -17.47 6.28
CA ASP A 142 -26.59 -17.76 7.58
C ASP A 142 -25.20 -17.14 7.68
N TYR A 143 -24.43 -17.17 6.59
CA TYR A 143 -23.14 -16.48 6.53
C TYR A 143 -23.29 -14.96 6.67
N LEU A 144 -24.21 -14.35 5.93
CA LEU A 144 -24.47 -12.90 5.96
C LEU A 144 -24.97 -12.46 7.35
N ALA A 145 -25.82 -13.27 7.99
CA ALA A 145 -26.31 -13.04 9.35
C ALA A 145 -25.16 -13.08 10.38
N ARG A 146 -24.25 -14.06 10.29
CA ARG A 146 -23.03 -14.09 11.12
C ARG A 146 -22.14 -12.87 10.89
N ARG A 147 -22.14 -12.33 9.66
CA ARG A 147 -21.48 -11.06 9.34
C ARG A 147 -22.29 -9.82 9.76
N ARG A 148 -23.39 -9.97 10.50
CA ARG A 148 -24.31 -8.90 10.97
C ARG A 148 -24.86 -8.03 9.83
N LEU A 149 -24.96 -8.58 8.63
CA LEU A 149 -25.57 -7.92 7.48
C LEU A 149 -27.08 -8.19 7.49
N GLY A 150 -27.83 -7.26 8.08
CA GLY A 150 -29.29 -7.33 8.18
C GLY A 150 -30.01 -7.11 6.85
N ALA A 151 -31.33 -7.31 6.84
CA ALA A 151 -32.15 -7.19 5.63
C ALA A 151 -32.02 -5.83 4.93
N SER A 152 -31.90 -4.73 5.69
CA SER A 152 -31.68 -3.39 5.15
C SER A 152 -30.39 -3.27 4.35
N ALA A 153 -29.30 -3.88 4.84
CA ALA A 153 -28.01 -3.90 4.14
C ALA A 153 -28.11 -4.75 2.87
N LEU A 154 -28.74 -5.92 2.95
CA LEU A 154 -28.95 -6.79 1.78
C LEU A 154 -29.76 -6.07 0.70
N GLU A 155 -30.78 -5.31 1.09
CA GLU A 155 -31.60 -4.54 0.17
C GLU A 155 -30.84 -3.36 -0.43
N ARG A 156 -30.19 -2.54 0.41
CA ARG A 156 -29.42 -1.34 0.02
C ARG A 156 -28.29 -1.67 -0.97
N PHE A 157 -27.54 -2.72 -0.70
CA PHE A 157 -26.41 -3.15 -1.53
C PHE A 157 -26.79 -4.20 -2.56
N GLU A 158 -28.07 -4.57 -2.59
CA GLU A 158 -28.63 -5.51 -3.54
C GLU A 158 -27.91 -6.86 -3.59
N ILE A 159 -27.51 -7.32 -2.41
CA ILE A 159 -26.76 -8.55 -2.22
C ILE A 159 -27.60 -9.73 -2.71
N GLY A 160 -26.97 -10.58 -3.52
CA GLY A 160 -27.59 -11.78 -4.07
C GLY A 160 -26.77 -13.03 -3.77
N PHE A 161 -27.22 -14.16 -4.32
CA PHE A 161 -26.52 -15.42 -4.26
C PHE A 161 -26.54 -16.11 -5.61
N ALA A 162 -25.38 -16.56 -6.07
CA ALA A 162 -25.24 -17.46 -7.19
C ALA A 162 -25.17 -18.90 -6.66
N PRO A 163 -26.21 -19.73 -6.88
CA PRO A 163 -26.18 -21.15 -6.53
C PRO A 163 -25.00 -21.86 -7.18
N ASP A 164 -24.63 -23.03 -6.65
CA ASP A 164 -23.62 -23.88 -7.28
C ASP A 164 -24.24 -24.67 -8.45
N SER A 165 -24.65 -23.94 -9.48
CA SER A 165 -25.17 -24.47 -10.73
C SER A 165 -24.30 -24.01 -11.88
N ARG A 166 -24.09 -24.88 -12.87
CA ARG A 166 -23.21 -24.60 -14.01
C ARG A 166 -23.81 -23.56 -14.97
N ASN A 167 -25.13 -23.50 -15.10
CA ASN A 167 -25.81 -22.70 -16.14
C ASN A 167 -27.17 -22.13 -15.69
N GLY A 168 -27.38 -21.99 -14.38
CA GLY A 168 -28.65 -21.53 -13.81
C GLY A 168 -29.03 -20.11 -14.22
N LEU A 169 -28.08 -19.18 -14.22
CA LEU A 169 -28.28 -17.82 -14.71
C LEU A 169 -28.47 -17.81 -16.23
N TYR A 170 -27.61 -18.51 -16.97
CA TYR A 170 -27.70 -18.60 -18.43
C TYR A 170 -29.09 -19.07 -18.89
N GLN A 171 -29.62 -20.14 -18.32
CA GLN A 171 -30.97 -20.64 -18.62
C GLN A 171 -32.05 -19.62 -18.24
N ALA A 172 -31.94 -18.97 -17.08
CA ALA A 172 -32.93 -17.99 -16.63
C ALA A 172 -33.00 -16.75 -17.52
N LEU A 173 -31.85 -16.25 -18.00
CA LEU A 173 -31.79 -15.09 -18.88
C LEU A 173 -32.20 -15.43 -20.32
N THR A 174 -31.78 -16.58 -20.85
CA THR A 174 -32.20 -17.01 -22.19
C THR A 174 -33.71 -17.31 -22.25
N ALA A 175 -34.30 -17.87 -21.19
CA ALA A 175 -35.74 -18.05 -21.08
C ALA A 175 -36.53 -16.73 -21.08
N LYS A 176 -35.88 -15.61 -20.72
CA LYS A 176 -36.44 -14.25 -20.83
C LYS A 176 -36.24 -13.61 -22.22
N GLY A 177 -35.71 -14.35 -23.19
CA GLY A 177 -35.46 -13.87 -24.55
C GLY A 177 -34.17 -13.05 -24.71
N ILE A 178 -33.27 -13.06 -23.71
CA ILE A 178 -31.98 -12.37 -23.82
C ILE A 178 -31.05 -13.19 -24.70
N ALA A 179 -30.45 -12.53 -25.70
CA ALA A 179 -29.51 -13.16 -26.63
C ALA A 179 -28.26 -13.69 -25.88
N PRO A 180 -27.81 -14.93 -26.15
CA PRO A 180 -26.65 -15.53 -25.48
C PRO A 180 -25.36 -14.69 -25.53
N ASP A 181 -25.10 -14.01 -26.65
CA ASP A 181 -23.91 -13.16 -26.81
C ASP A 181 -23.92 -11.99 -25.82
N LEU A 182 -25.08 -11.36 -25.58
CA LEU A 182 -25.18 -10.26 -24.60
C LEU A 182 -24.88 -10.72 -23.17
N ILE A 183 -25.22 -11.97 -22.82
CA ILE A 183 -24.93 -12.54 -21.48
C ILE A 183 -23.42 -12.75 -21.32
N VAL A 184 -22.76 -13.25 -22.37
CA VAL A 184 -21.30 -13.44 -22.39
C VAL A 184 -20.57 -12.09 -22.38
N ASP A 185 -21.00 -11.13 -23.20
CA ASP A 185 -20.41 -9.80 -23.32
C ASP A 185 -20.60 -8.94 -22.06
N ALA A 186 -21.69 -9.17 -21.31
CA ALA A 186 -21.88 -8.61 -19.98
C ALA A 186 -20.96 -9.24 -18.92
N GLY A 187 -20.17 -10.26 -19.28
CA GLY A 187 -19.23 -10.94 -18.40
C GLY A 187 -19.88 -11.94 -17.44
N LEU A 188 -21.16 -12.26 -17.63
CA LEU A 188 -21.93 -13.14 -16.73
C LEU A 188 -21.66 -14.63 -16.99
N CYS A 189 -21.31 -14.99 -18.22
CA CYS A 189 -20.95 -16.34 -18.63
C CYS A 189 -19.54 -16.42 -19.22
N ILE A 190 -18.96 -17.61 -19.21
CA ILE A 190 -17.68 -17.95 -19.84
C ILE A 190 -17.98 -18.82 -21.06
N ARG A 191 -17.38 -18.47 -22.20
CA ARG A 191 -17.36 -19.32 -23.40
C ARG A 191 -16.15 -20.26 -23.29
N PRO A 192 -16.33 -21.59 -23.32
CA PRO A 192 -15.20 -22.54 -23.30
C PRO A 192 -14.33 -22.39 -24.57
N ASP A 193 -13.01 -22.51 -24.41
CA ASP A 193 -12.06 -22.41 -25.53
C ASP A 193 -12.16 -23.61 -26.50
N GLU A 194 -12.44 -24.80 -25.97
CA GLU A 194 -12.58 -26.06 -26.73
C GLU A 194 -13.92 -26.18 -27.48
N GLY A 195 -14.73 -25.12 -27.48
CA GLY A 195 -16.11 -25.15 -27.95
C GLY A 195 -17.08 -25.72 -26.91
N GLY A 196 -18.37 -25.44 -27.09
CA GLY A 196 -19.44 -25.88 -26.18
C GLY A 196 -20.30 -24.74 -25.65
N ALA A 197 -21.33 -25.10 -24.87
CA ALA A 197 -22.28 -24.13 -24.34
C ALA A 197 -21.63 -23.19 -23.30
N PRO A 198 -21.94 -21.88 -23.32
CA PRO A 198 -21.53 -20.97 -22.27
C PRO A 198 -22.01 -21.45 -20.89
N TYR A 199 -21.22 -21.17 -19.86
CA TYR A 199 -21.54 -21.51 -18.48
C TYR A 199 -21.37 -20.32 -17.54
N ASP A 200 -22.07 -20.32 -16.42
CA ASP A 200 -22.11 -19.20 -15.49
C ASP A 200 -20.73 -18.93 -14.89
N ARG A 201 -20.30 -17.67 -14.87
CA ARG A 201 -19.02 -17.27 -14.26
C ARG A 201 -19.06 -17.38 -12.74
N PHE A 202 -20.16 -16.94 -12.13
CA PHE A 202 -20.35 -16.94 -10.69
C PHE A 202 -21.15 -18.16 -10.28
N ARG A 203 -20.57 -19.00 -9.42
CA ARG A 203 -21.17 -20.23 -8.89
C ARG A 203 -20.78 -20.43 -7.44
N GLY A 204 -21.72 -20.82 -6.59
CA GLY A 204 -21.49 -21.00 -5.16
C GLY A 204 -20.98 -19.73 -4.47
N ARG A 205 -21.49 -18.55 -4.86
CA ARG A 205 -20.95 -17.24 -4.44
C ARG A 205 -22.03 -16.29 -3.96
N ILE A 206 -21.74 -15.55 -2.89
CA ILE A 206 -22.50 -14.33 -2.52
C ILE A 206 -22.12 -13.23 -3.53
N ILE A 207 -23.13 -12.57 -4.07
CA ILE A 207 -22.98 -11.59 -5.15
C ILE A 207 -23.13 -10.17 -4.61
N PHE A 208 -22.16 -9.32 -4.97
CA PHE A 208 -22.11 -7.89 -4.68
C PHE A 208 -22.17 -7.11 -6.00
N PRO A 209 -23.31 -6.50 -6.35
CA PRO A 209 -23.41 -5.70 -7.57
C PRO A 209 -22.45 -4.51 -7.56
N ILE A 210 -21.71 -4.33 -8.66
CA ILE A 210 -20.84 -3.17 -8.87
C ILE A 210 -21.58 -2.19 -9.77
N ARG A 211 -21.79 -0.97 -9.27
CA ARG A 211 -22.52 0.08 -9.96
C ARG A 211 -21.62 1.24 -10.38
N ASP A 212 -21.94 1.85 -11.51
CA ASP A 212 -21.30 3.11 -11.91
C ASP A 212 -21.78 4.30 -11.06
N ALA A 213 -21.21 5.48 -11.31
CA ALA A 213 -21.58 6.71 -10.58
C ALA A 213 -23.03 7.17 -10.80
N ARG A 214 -23.77 6.58 -11.76
CA ARG A 214 -25.20 6.83 -12.00
C ARG A 214 -26.09 5.75 -11.38
N GLY A 215 -25.50 4.76 -10.70
CA GLY A 215 -26.22 3.67 -10.08
C GLY A 215 -26.60 2.55 -11.06
N ARG A 216 -26.06 2.49 -12.28
CA ARG A 216 -26.31 1.37 -13.21
C ARG A 216 -25.40 0.20 -12.87
N ALA A 217 -25.91 -1.03 -12.90
CA ALA A 217 -25.08 -2.21 -12.68
C ALA A 217 -24.18 -2.41 -13.90
N ILE A 218 -22.86 -2.48 -13.66
CA ILE A 218 -21.85 -2.61 -14.71
C ILE A 218 -21.03 -3.89 -14.59
N SER A 219 -20.98 -4.49 -13.40
CA SER A 219 -20.27 -5.74 -13.12
C SER A 219 -20.76 -6.33 -11.79
N LEU A 220 -20.19 -7.47 -11.40
CA LEU A 220 -20.48 -8.16 -10.14
C LEU A 220 -19.17 -8.55 -9.45
N GLY A 221 -19.16 -8.46 -8.12
CA GLY A 221 -18.20 -9.13 -7.24
C GLY A 221 -18.83 -10.39 -6.64
N GLY A 222 -18.02 -11.41 -6.38
CA GLY A 222 -18.50 -12.72 -5.92
C GLY A 222 -17.62 -13.33 -4.84
N ARG A 223 -18.12 -13.47 -3.61
CA ARG A 223 -17.43 -14.16 -2.52
C ARG A 223 -17.78 -15.65 -2.50
N ALA A 224 -16.77 -16.51 -2.55
CA ALA A 224 -16.95 -17.96 -2.45
C ALA A 224 -17.55 -18.38 -1.10
N MET A 225 -18.48 -19.32 -1.14
CA MET A 225 -18.97 -20.01 0.06
C MET A 225 -18.08 -21.20 0.43
N ASP A 226 -17.50 -21.86 -0.57
CA ASP A 226 -16.54 -22.96 -0.39
C ASP A 226 -15.15 -22.40 0.01
N PRO A 227 -14.59 -22.80 1.16
CA PRO A 227 -13.24 -22.44 1.58
C PRO A 227 -12.15 -22.91 0.60
N ASN A 228 -12.39 -23.98 -0.15
CA ASN A 228 -11.44 -24.57 -1.10
C ASN A 228 -11.54 -23.96 -2.50
N ALA A 229 -12.43 -22.98 -2.70
CA ALA A 229 -12.53 -22.31 -3.99
C ALA A 229 -11.20 -21.61 -4.36
N ARG A 230 -10.77 -21.75 -5.62
CA ARG A 230 -9.52 -21.18 -6.14
C ARG A 230 -9.30 -19.70 -5.82
N ALA A 231 -10.38 -18.92 -5.68
CA ALA A 231 -10.32 -17.53 -5.24
C ALA A 231 -11.47 -17.22 -4.27
N LYS A 232 -11.12 -16.70 -3.09
CA LYS A 232 -12.06 -16.24 -2.06
C LYS A 232 -13.01 -15.17 -2.60
N TYR A 233 -12.48 -14.20 -3.34
CA TYR A 233 -13.25 -13.18 -4.06
C TYR A 233 -12.96 -13.26 -5.56
N LEU A 234 -14.00 -13.05 -6.37
CA LEU A 234 -13.93 -13.03 -7.82
C LEU A 234 -14.69 -11.81 -8.34
N ASN A 235 -14.04 -10.98 -9.14
CA ASN A 235 -14.69 -9.86 -9.82
C ASN A 235 -15.02 -10.24 -11.26
N GLY A 236 -16.09 -9.65 -11.81
CA GLY A 236 -16.41 -9.76 -13.23
C GLY A 236 -15.23 -9.38 -14.12
N PRO A 237 -15.15 -9.88 -15.35
CA PRO A 237 -14.07 -9.58 -16.27
C PRO A 237 -14.14 -8.11 -16.74
N GLU A 238 -13.09 -7.64 -17.41
CA GLU A 238 -13.18 -6.41 -18.20
C GLU A 238 -14.26 -6.58 -19.27
N THR A 239 -15.14 -5.58 -19.45
CA THR A 239 -16.21 -5.60 -20.44
C THR A 239 -16.40 -4.20 -21.03
N GLU A 240 -17.27 -4.07 -22.03
CA GLU A 240 -17.66 -2.74 -22.50
C GLU A 240 -18.28 -1.87 -21.39
N LEU A 241 -18.95 -2.48 -20.40
CA LEU A 241 -19.55 -1.76 -19.28
C LEU A 241 -18.56 -1.38 -18.19
N PHE A 242 -17.55 -2.21 -17.97
CA PHE A 242 -16.77 -2.23 -16.75
C PHE A 242 -15.27 -2.27 -17.01
N ASP A 243 -14.60 -1.29 -16.42
CA ASP A 243 -13.14 -1.21 -16.31
C ASP A 243 -12.74 -1.27 -14.83
N LYS A 244 -12.05 -2.33 -14.40
CA LYS A 244 -11.66 -2.46 -12.98
C LYS A 244 -10.80 -1.32 -12.50
N GLY A 245 -9.85 -0.88 -13.33
CA GLY A 245 -8.86 0.14 -13.01
C GLY A 245 -9.44 1.55 -13.00
N ARG A 246 -10.71 1.74 -13.37
CA ARG A 246 -11.35 3.07 -13.44
C ARG A 246 -12.62 3.19 -12.60
N ASN A 247 -12.96 2.15 -11.85
CA ASN A 247 -14.14 2.12 -11.01
C ASN A 247 -13.78 1.78 -9.56
N LEU A 248 -14.60 2.27 -8.65
CA LEU A 248 -14.56 1.96 -7.23
C LEU A 248 -15.92 1.42 -6.81
N TYR A 249 -15.92 0.43 -5.93
CA TYR A 249 -17.15 -0.04 -5.31
C TYR A 249 -17.80 1.08 -4.50
N ASN A 250 -19.13 1.16 -4.52
CA ASN A 250 -19.94 2.14 -3.77
C ASN A 250 -19.67 3.63 -4.10
N LEU A 251 -19.06 3.94 -5.24
CA LEU A 251 -18.66 5.31 -5.58
C LEU A 251 -19.82 6.32 -5.62
N GLY A 252 -20.95 5.96 -6.20
CA GLY A 252 -22.11 6.86 -6.34
C GLY A 252 -22.62 7.37 -4.99
N PRO A 253 -23.06 6.47 -4.08
CA PRO A 253 -23.46 6.84 -2.72
C PRO A 253 -22.37 7.54 -1.92
N ALA A 254 -21.12 7.09 -2.02
CA ALA A 254 -20.00 7.71 -1.31
C ALA A 254 -19.76 9.16 -1.76
N ARG A 255 -19.86 9.43 -3.06
CA ARG A 255 -19.73 10.78 -3.62
C ARG A 255 -20.83 11.70 -3.11
N GLU A 256 -22.08 11.23 -3.04
CA GLU A 256 -23.18 12.00 -2.48
C GLU A 256 -22.93 12.32 -0.99
N ALA A 257 -22.46 11.33 -0.22
CA ALA A 257 -22.10 11.53 1.18
C ALA A 257 -20.97 12.54 1.37
N CYS A 258 -19.93 12.48 0.51
CA CYS A 258 -18.80 13.41 0.56
C CYS A 258 -19.25 14.85 0.25
N GLY A 259 -20.15 15.03 -0.71
CA GLY A 259 -20.77 16.33 -1.00
C GLY A 259 -21.57 16.91 0.18
N LYS A 260 -21.96 16.08 1.16
CA LYS A 260 -22.62 16.50 2.42
C LYS A 260 -21.62 16.64 3.57
N GLY A 261 -20.32 16.69 3.30
CA GLY A 261 -19.26 16.90 4.28
C GLY A 261 -18.79 15.63 5.00
N LYS A 262 -19.13 14.43 4.52
CA LYS A 262 -18.54 13.19 5.04
C LYS A 262 -17.14 12.95 4.45
N PRO A 263 -16.20 12.35 5.20
CA PRO A 263 -14.91 11.98 4.64
C PRO A 263 -15.04 10.82 3.65
N LEU A 264 -14.20 10.82 2.61
CA LEU A 264 -14.03 9.66 1.74
C LEU A 264 -13.11 8.65 2.43
N ILE A 265 -13.62 7.45 2.69
CA ILE A 265 -12.88 6.36 3.33
C ILE A 265 -12.67 5.26 2.30
N VAL A 266 -11.42 4.85 2.09
CA VAL A 266 -11.07 3.79 1.15
C VAL A 266 -10.70 2.55 1.95
N ALA A 267 -11.56 1.54 1.92
CA ALA A 267 -11.32 0.23 2.54
C ALA A 267 -10.84 -0.79 1.50
N GLU A 268 -10.41 -1.97 1.94
CA GLU A 268 -9.85 -2.99 1.05
C GLU A 268 -10.93 -3.74 0.24
N GLY A 269 -12.06 -4.09 0.87
CA GLY A 269 -13.06 -4.97 0.28
C GLY A 269 -14.51 -4.50 0.35
N TYR A 270 -15.38 -5.27 -0.31
CA TYR A 270 -16.83 -5.03 -0.34
C TYR A 270 -17.45 -5.03 1.05
N VAL A 271 -17.07 -6.02 1.87
CA VAL A 271 -17.66 -6.23 3.19
C VAL A 271 -17.29 -5.09 4.12
N ASP A 272 -16.05 -4.60 4.04
CA ASP A 272 -15.57 -3.47 4.83
C ASP A 272 -16.33 -2.19 4.49
N VAL A 273 -16.57 -1.93 3.20
CA VAL A 273 -17.40 -0.81 2.76
C VAL A 273 -18.82 -0.92 3.29
N ILE A 274 -19.42 -2.11 3.23
CA ILE A 274 -20.77 -2.33 3.75
C ILE A 274 -20.81 -2.11 5.26
N ALA A 275 -19.85 -2.67 6.01
CA ALA A 275 -19.74 -2.51 7.46
C ALA A 275 -19.58 -1.03 7.86
N LEU A 276 -18.70 -0.30 7.16
CA LEU A 276 -18.50 1.14 7.34
C LEU A 276 -19.80 1.92 7.09
N VAL A 277 -20.49 1.65 5.99
CA VAL A 277 -21.73 2.34 5.63
C VAL A 277 -22.83 2.06 6.66
N GLU A 278 -23.00 0.81 7.08
CA GLU A 278 -24.00 0.44 8.10
C GLU A 278 -23.66 1.02 9.47
N ALA A 279 -22.38 1.27 9.77
CA ALA A 279 -21.94 2.02 10.95
C ALA A 279 -22.05 3.55 10.80
N GLY A 280 -22.53 4.07 9.66
CA GLY A 280 -22.75 5.49 9.41
C GLY A 280 -21.60 6.24 8.71
N PHE A 281 -20.53 5.53 8.34
CA PHE A 281 -19.43 6.05 7.51
C PHE A 281 -19.80 5.94 6.02
N THR A 282 -20.81 6.70 5.62
CA THR A 282 -21.46 6.57 4.29
C THR A 282 -20.59 6.98 3.10
N GLY A 283 -19.42 7.60 3.35
CA GLY A 283 -18.41 7.95 2.34
C GLY A 283 -17.43 6.82 2.02
N ALA A 284 -17.75 5.56 2.31
CA ALA A 284 -16.83 4.44 2.11
C ALA A 284 -16.84 3.89 0.66
N VAL A 285 -15.66 3.60 0.12
CA VAL A 285 -15.42 2.97 -1.19
C VAL A 285 -14.34 1.89 -1.10
N ALA A 286 -14.27 0.99 -2.08
CA ALA A 286 -13.19 0.01 -2.18
C ALA A 286 -12.68 -0.13 -3.63
N PRO A 287 -11.38 -0.40 -3.85
CA PRO A 287 -10.86 -0.77 -5.16
C PRO A 287 -11.37 -2.15 -5.59
N LEU A 288 -11.45 -2.36 -6.91
CA LEU A 288 -12.00 -3.58 -7.52
C LEU A 288 -10.90 -4.53 -8.03
N GLY A 289 -9.67 -4.37 -7.52
CA GLY A 289 -8.48 -5.11 -7.93
C GLY A 289 -7.50 -5.27 -6.76
N THR A 290 -6.33 -5.86 -7.03
CA THR A 290 -5.31 -6.14 -6.01
C THR A 290 -4.49 -4.92 -5.58
N ALA A 291 -4.49 -3.87 -6.38
CA ALA A 291 -3.84 -2.60 -6.05
C ALA A 291 -4.67 -1.44 -6.60
N ILE A 292 -4.57 -0.29 -5.94
CA ILE A 292 -5.16 0.97 -6.44
C ILE A 292 -4.38 1.43 -7.67
N THR A 293 -5.10 1.81 -8.73
CA THR A 293 -4.53 2.33 -9.97
C THR A 293 -4.40 3.86 -9.94
N GLU A 294 -3.62 4.43 -10.86
CA GLU A 294 -3.55 5.89 -11.06
C GLU A 294 -4.94 6.50 -11.35
N ASP A 295 -5.73 5.86 -12.21
CA ASP A 295 -7.07 6.34 -12.57
C ASP A 295 -8.03 6.31 -11.36
N GLN A 296 -7.93 5.29 -10.51
CA GLN A 296 -8.67 5.21 -9.25
C GLN A 296 -8.22 6.28 -8.25
N LEU A 297 -6.91 6.53 -8.10
CA LEU A 297 -6.41 7.60 -7.24
C LEU A 297 -6.92 8.97 -7.69
N LYS A 298 -6.83 9.26 -9.00
CA LYS A 298 -7.41 10.48 -9.59
C LYS A 298 -8.93 10.55 -9.42
N LEU A 299 -9.61 9.42 -9.39
CA LEU A 299 -11.05 9.36 -9.11
C LEU A 299 -11.35 9.69 -7.64
N MET A 300 -10.56 9.17 -6.69
CA MET A 300 -10.67 9.50 -5.27
C MET A 300 -10.46 11.01 -5.04
N TRP A 301 -9.42 11.59 -5.64
CA TRP A 301 -9.14 13.04 -5.54
C TRP A 301 -10.16 13.95 -6.21
N ARG A 302 -10.97 13.42 -7.13
CA ARG A 302 -12.14 14.14 -7.67
C ARG A 302 -13.33 14.14 -6.71
N VAL A 303 -13.37 13.20 -5.76
CA VAL A 303 -14.46 13.09 -4.78
C VAL A 303 -14.10 13.80 -3.47
N ALA A 304 -12.85 13.68 -3.01
CA ALA A 304 -12.35 14.34 -1.82
C ALA A 304 -10.88 14.74 -2.01
N ASP A 305 -10.52 15.93 -1.54
CA ASP A 305 -9.16 16.46 -1.61
C ASP A 305 -8.14 15.64 -0.78
N GLU A 306 -8.59 15.11 0.36
CA GLU A 306 -7.76 14.29 1.26
C GLU A 306 -8.52 13.01 1.69
N PRO A 307 -8.55 11.97 0.85
CA PRO A 307 -9.13 10.66 1.19
C PRO A 307 -8.37 9.97 2.34
N VAL A 308 -9.10 9.22 3.17
CA VAL A 308 -8.54 8.39 4.25
C VAL A 308 -8.50 6.93 3.79
N ILE A 309 -7.30 6.38 3.68
CA ILE A 309 -7.06 4.98 3.33
C ILE A 309 -7.06 4.15 4.62
N ALA A 310 -8.06 3.30 4.79
CA ALA A 310 -8.13 2.35 5.90
C ALA A 310 -7.36 1.09 5.51
N LEU A 311 -6.19 0.88 6.16
CA LEU A 311 -5.31 -0.26 5.91
C LEU A 311 -5.53 -1.31 6.98
N ASP A 312 -5.72 -2.55 6.56
CA ASP A 312 -5.81 -3.70 7.47
C ASP A 312 -4.55 -3.75 8.34
N GLY A 313 -4.72 -4.13 9.61
CA GLY A 313 -3.66 -4.11 10.62
C GLY A 313 -2.54 -5.13 10.44
N ASP A 314 -2.38 -5.68 9.23
CA ASP A 314 -1.44 -6.73 8.88
C ASP A 314 -0.33 -6.22 7.95
N ALA A 315 0.67 -7.09 7.69
CA ALA A 315 1.79 -6.74 6.83
C ALA A 315 1.38 -6.56 5.35
N ALA A 316 0.28 -7.16 4.90
CA ALA A 316 -0.20 -7.05 3.53
C ALA A 316 -0.87 -5.69 3.28
N GLY A 317 -1.72 -5.23 4.20
CA GLY A 317 -2.36 -3.92 4.21
C GLY A 317 -1.32 -2.81 4.24
N LEU A 318 -0.32 -2.89 5.13
CA LEU A 318 0.80 -1.95 5.15
C LEU A 318 1.57 -1.90 3.82
N ARG A 319 1.90 -3.06 3.24
CA ARG A 319 2.55 -3.11 1.92
C ARG A 319 1.69 -2.48 0.83
N ALA A 320 0.36 -2.66 0.88
CA ALA A 320 -0.56 -2.03 -0.06
C ALA A 320 -0.55 -0.50 0.07
N GLY A 321 -0.59 0.01 1.32
CA GLY A 321 -0.44 1.43 1.61
C GLY A 321 0.85 2.01 1.06
N LEU A 322 1.98 1.34 1.25
CA LEU A 322 3.28 1.80 0.72
C LEU A 322 3.35 1.83 -0.81
N ARG A 323 2.72 0.86 -1.49
CA ARG A 323 2.58 0.91 -2.96
C ARG A 323 1.75 2.11 -3.41
N LEU A 324 0.69 2.44 -2.67
CA LEU A 324 -0.11 3.63 -2.95
C LEU A 324 0.69 4.92 -2.72
N VAL A 325 1.57 4.98 -1.70
CA VAL A 325 2.49 6.11 -1.52
C VAL A 325 3.38 6.28 -2.74
N ASP A 326 4.01 5.21 -3.23
CA ASP A 326 4.88 5.28 -4.41
C ASP A 326 4.13 5.71 -5.68
N LEU A 327 2.86 5.30 -5.83
CA LEU A 327 1.98 5.74 -6.91
C LEU A 327 1.60 7.22 -6.80
N ALA A 328 1.31 7.69 -5.58
CA ALA A 328 0.81 9.04 -5.33
C ALA A 328 1.90 10.11 -5.43
N LEU A 329 3.14 9.84 -5.01
CA LEU A 329 4.25 10.80 -5.00
C LEU A 329 4.39 11.62 -6.30
N PRO A 330 4.43 11.01 -7.52
CA PRO A 330 4.54 11.77 -8.77
C PRO A 330 3.26 12.51 -9.18
N LEU A 331 2.13 12.20 -8.57
CA LEU A 331 0.80 12.74 -8.92
C LEU A 331 0.31 13.79 -7.92
N LEU A 332 1.08 14.11 -6.88
CA LEU A 332 0.71 15.10 -5.89
C LEU A 332 0.57 16.49 -6.52
N GLU A 333 -0.55 17.13 -6.21
CA GLU A 333 -0.87 18.51 -6.57
C GLU A 333 -1.29 19.28 -5.32
N ALA A 334 -1.18 20.61 -5.35
CA ALA A 334 -1.56 21.43 -4.20
C ALA A 334 -3.03 21.18 -3.83
N GLY A 335 -3.28 20.87 -2.55
CA GLY A 335 -4.60 20.52 -2.06
C GLY A 335 -5.02 19.06 -2.28
N LYS A 336 -4.22 18.22 -2.97
CA LYS A 336 -4.47 16.78 -3.09
C LYS A 336 -3.53 15.99 -2.18
N ALA A 337 -4.10 15.31 -1.20
CA ALA A 337 -3.36 14.59 -0.18
C ALA A 337 -3.95 13.19 0.09
N LEU A 338 -3.27 12.40 0.91
CA LEU A 338 -3.74 11.11 1.39
C LEU A 338 -3.45 11.00 2.90
N ARG A 339 -4.38 10.41 3.63
CA ARG A 339 -4.17 9.96 5.01
C ARG A 339 -4.31 8.45 5.11
N PHE A 340 -3.66 7.87 6.11
CA PHE A 340 -3.64 6.42 6.33
C PHE A 340 -4.10 6.12 7.75
N ALA A 341 -5.24 5.44 7.87
CA ALA A 341 -5.75 4.87 9.11
C ALA A 341 -5.33 3.40 9.19
N ILE A 342 -4.42 3.06 10.09
CA ILE A 342 -3.95 1.69 10.27
C ILE A 342 -4.82 1.04 11.36
N LEU A 343 -5.52 -0.04 11.01
CA LEU A 343 -6.34 -0.78 11.98
C LEU A 343 -5.45 -1.55 12.99
N PRO A 344 -5.92 -1.76 14.23
CA PRO A 344 -5.16 -2.48 15.25
C PRO A 344 -5.20 -4.01 15.03
N GLY A 345 -4.14 -4.71 15.44
CA GLY A 345 -4.17 -6.16 15.68
C GLY A 345 -4.57 -7.05 14.51
N GLY A 346 -4.21 -6.68 13.27
CA GLY A 346 -4.56 -7.46 12.08
C GLY A 346 -6.05 -7.43 11.71
N GLN A 347 -6.84 -6.54 12.31
CA GLN A 347 -8.27 -6.41 12.02
C GLN A 347 -8.51 -5.63 10.71
N ASP A 348 -9.64 -5.94 10.07
CA ASP A 348 -10.25 -5.14 9.01
C ASP A 348 -11.35 -4.22 9.61
N PRO A 349 -11.91 -3.24 8.86
CA PRO A 349 -12.98 -2.39 9.35
C PRO A 349 -14.22 -3.16 9.83
N ASP A 350 -14.56 -4.27 9.18
CA ASP A 350 -15.72 -5.10 9.55
C ASP A 350 -15.52 -5.75 10.93
N ASP A 351 -14.35 -6.33 11.17
CA ASP A 351 -13.96 -6.99 12.41
C ASP A 351 -13.88 -5.97 13.57
N LEU A 352 -13.28 -4.81 13.35
CA LEU A 352 -13.17 -3.75 14.36
C LEU A 352 -14.56 -3.21 14.78
N ILE A 353 -15.42 -2.89 13.81
CA ILE A 353 -16.78 -2.40 14.08
C ILE A 353 -17.61 -3.46 14.82
N LYS A 354 -17.41 -4.74 14.51
CA LYS A 354 -18.10 -5.83 15.19
C LYS A 354 -17.67 -6.03 16.64
N ALA A 355 -16.37 -5.90 16.88
CA ALA A 355 -15.75 -6.13 18.19
C ALA A 355 -15.96 -4.94 19.14
N GLU A 356 -15.70 -3.71 18.67
CA GLU A 356 -15.63 -2.52 19.52
C GLU A 356 -16.63 -1.42 19.14
N GLY A 357 -17.38 -1.58 18.05
CA GLY A 357 -18.41 -0.64 17.64
C GLY A 357 -17.91 0.54 16.80
N ARG A 358 -18.83 1.46 16.51
CA ARG A 358 -18.60 2.62 15.64
C ARG A 358 -17.54 3.57 16.21
N GLU A 359 -17.57 3.80 17.52
CA GLU A 359 -16.70 4.73 18.23
C GLU A 359 -15.23 4.31 18.11
N ALA A 360 -14.95 3.02 18.04
CA ALA A 360 -13.60 2.51 17.82
C ALA A 360 -13.08 2.84 16.42
N MET A 361 -13.92 2.63 15.40
CA MET A 361 -13.58 3.04 14.03
C MET A 361 -13.38 4.55 13.93
N GLU A 362 -14.22 5.35 14.61
CA GLU A 362 -14.08 6.81 14.63
C GLU A 362 -12.75 7.26 15.25
N ARG A 363 -12.31 6.62 16.34
CA ARG A 363 -10.97 6.86 16.93
C ARG A 363 -9.85 6.53 15.93
N VAL A 364 -9.95 5.41 15.23
CA VAL A 364 -8.92 5.00 14.25
C VAL A 364 -8.86 5.98 13.07
N LEU A 365 -10.01 6.40 12.55
CA LEU A 365 -10.08 7.39 11.48
C LEU A 365 -9.59 8.77 11.92
N ALA A 366 -9.90 9.20 13.14
CA ALA A 366 -9.38 10.45 13.70
C ALA A 366 -7.85 10.41 13.90
N GLY A 367 -7.31 9.23 14.19
CA GLY A 367 -5.87 8.96 14.27
C GLY A 367 -5.17 8.74 12.93
N ALA A 368 -5.85 8.90 11.80
CA ALA A 368 -5.26 8.69 10.47
C ALA A 368 -4.05 9.59 10.29
N LYS A 369 -2.93 9.02 9.84
CA LYS A 369 -1.65 9.73 9.70
C LYS A 369 -1.47 10.31 8.31
N PRO A 370 -0.82 11.47 8.15
CA PRO A 370 -0.43 11.99 6.84
C PRO A 370 0.47 11.01 6.07
N MET A 371 0.47 11.12 4.74
CA MET A 371 1.33 10.28 3.89
C MET A 371 2.83 10.35 4.22
N VAL A 372 3.33 11.52 4.65
CA VAL A 372 4.75 11.69 5.02
C VAL A 372 5.16 10.80 6.21
N ASP A 373 4.24 10.55 7.16
CA ASP A 373 4.51 9.70 8.31
C ASP A 373 4.64 8.23 7.90
N LEU A 374 3.81 7.77 6.95
CA LEU A 374 3.87 6.41 6.45
C LEU A 374 5.14 6.18 5.59
N LEU A 375 5.50 7.18 4.77
CA LEU A 375 6.77 7.20 4.06
C LEU A 375 7.95 7.13 5.03
N TRP A 376 7.92 7.94 6.09
CA TRP A 376 8.95 7.96 7.11
C TRP A 376 9.06 6.61 7.83
N GLN A 377 7.94 6.06 8.29
CA GLN A 377 7.87 4.76 8.95
C GLN A 377 8.53 3.66 8.10
N ARG A 378 8.18 3.56 6.80
CA ARG A 378 8.83 2.63 5.85
C ARG A 378 10.35 2.74 5.85
N GLU A 379 10.86 3.96 5.93
CA GLU A 379 12.30 4.19 5.84
C GLU A 379 13.04 3.88 7.14
N ILE A 380 12.38 3.88 8.30
CA ILE A 380 13.01 3.65 9.61
C ILE A 380 12.74 2.27 10.21
N GLU A 381 11.60 1.65 9.87
CA GLU A 381 11.14 0.41 10.48
C GLU A 381 12.11 -0.74 10.22
N GLY A 382 12.50 -1.44 11.30
CA GLY A 382 13.46 -2.54 11.24
C GLY A 382 14.92 -2.13 10.94
N LYS A 383 15.25 -0.83 10.94
CA LYS A 383 16.60 -0.33 10.61
C LYS A 383 17.29 0.34 11.82
N VAL A 384 18.61 0.29 11.82
CA VAL A 384 19.47 0.90 12.84
C VAL A 384 20.24 2.08 12.23
N PHE A 385 20.34 3.19 12.95
CA PHE A 385 20.96 4.44 12.48
C PHE A 385 22.06 4.95 13.43
N ASP A 386 22.92 4.05 13.87
CA ASP A 386 24.03 4.27 14.79
C ASP A 386 25.33 4.75 14.12
N SER A 387 25.42 4.69 12.78
CA SER A 387 26.61 5.12 12.02
C SER A 387 26.31 6.26 11.03
N PRO A 388 27.29 7.11 10.69
CA PRO A 388 27.15 8.11 9.64
C PRO A 388 26.72 7.53 8.28
N GLU A 389 27.21 6.36 7.90
CA GLU A 389 26.88 5.67 6.64
C GLU A 389 25.41 5.25 6.62
N ARG A 390 24.90 4.70 7.73
CA ARG A 390 23.50 4.29 7.88
C ARG A 390 22.57 5.52 7.86
N LYS A 391 22.97 6.61 8.50
CA LYS A 391 22.27 7.90 8.41
C LYS A 391 22.28 8.46 6.98
N ALA A 392 23.41 8.36 6.27
CA ALA A 392 23.52 8.79 4.88
C ALA A 392 22.68 7.91 3.93
N ALA A 393 22.54 6.62 4.22
CA ALA A 393 21.68 5.71 3.47
C ALA A 393 20.20 6.09 3.59
N LEU A 394 19.74 6.42 4.81
CA LEU A 394 18.41 6.98 5.06
C LEU A 394 18.19 8.27 4.27
N ASP A 395 19.16 9.19 4.30
CA ASP A 395 19.10 10.44 3.53
C ASP A 395 18.99 10.18 2.02
N LYS A 396 19.73 9.19 1.52
CA LYS A 396 19.70 8.81 0.10
C LYS A 396 18.33 8.27 -0.29
N SER A 397 17.72 7.40 0.52
CA SER A 397 16.40 6.82 0.21
C SER A 397 15.29 7.88 0.28
N LEU A 398 15.28 8.71 1.32
CA LEU A 398 14.32 9.81 1.46
C LEU A 398 14.44 10.82 0.32
N ARG A 399 15.66 11.23 -0.05
CA ARG A 399 15.87 12.11 -1.21
C ARG A 399 15.39 11.47 -2.51
N ALA A 400 15.58 10.16 -2.69
CA ALA A 400 15.09 9.45 -3.86
C ALA A 400 13.55 9.44 -3.92
N ALA A 401 12.88 9.25 -2.79
CA ALA A 401 11.42 9.34 -2.71
C ALA A 401 10.93 10.77 -3.01
N LEU A 402 11.53 11.80 -2.39
CA LEU A 402 11.15 13.20 -2.59
C LEU A 402 11.34 13.68 -4.03
N ARG A 403 12.36 13.17 -4.74
CA ARG A 403 12.57 13.50 -6.17
C ARG A 403 11.43 13.05 -7.07
N LYS A 404 10.62 12.07 -6.65
CA LYS A 404 9.43 11.66 -7.40
C LYS A 404 8.35 12.74 -7.39
N ILE A 405 8.32 13.62 -6.38
CA ILE A 405 7.34 14.70 -6.28
C ILE A 405 7.63 15.76 -7.35
N ALA A 406 6.69 15.91 -8.28
CA ALA A 406 6.80 16.83 -9.42
C ALA A 406 6.70 18.30 -8.96
N ASP A 407 5.73 18.61 -8.11
CA ASP A 407 5.51 19.97 -7.59
C ASP A 407 6.66 20.41 -6.65
N PRO A 408 7.41 21.47 -6.99
CA PRO A 408 8.53 21.95 -6.18
C PRO A 408 8.14 22.45 -4.79
N SER A 409 6.95 23.04 -4.64
CA SER A 409 6.44 23.58 -3.37
C SER A 409 6.08 22.45 -2.42
N ILE A 410 5.36 21.44 -2.91
CA ILE A 410 5.01 20.25 -2.10
C ILE A 410 6.28 19.50 -1.71
N ARG A 411 7.22 19.33 -2.66
CA ARG A 411 8.51 18.68 -2.39
C ARG A 411 9.30 19.41 -1.30
N ALA A 412 9.25 20.74 -1.25
CA ALA A 412 9.89 21.52 -0.21
C ALA A 412 9.27 21.24 1.18
N HIS A 413 7.94 21.28 1.30
CA HIS A 413 7.25 20.99 2.56
C HIS A 413 7.48 19.55 3.06
N TYR A 414 7.43 18.55 2.16
CA TYR A 414 7.80 17.19 2.54
C TYR A 414 9.26 17.09 3.01
N GLY A 415 10.16 17.87 2.41
CA GLY A 415 11.56 17.97 2.85
C GLY A 415 11.71 18.58 4.24
N GLU A 416 10.92 19.61 4.57
CA GLU A 416 10.87 20.23 5.89
C GLU A 416 10.35 19.25 6.96
N ASP A 417 9.27 18.53 6.67
CA ASP A 417 8.73 17.51 7.58
C ASP A 417 9.72 16.36 7.82
N ILE A 418 10.35 15.85 6.77
CA ILE A 418 11.39 14.83 6.90
C ILE A 418 12.57 15.36 7.71
N LYS A 419 12.97 16.62 7.52
CA LYS A 419 14.04 17.23 8.32
C LYS A 419 13.66 17.24 9.81
N ARG A 420 12.44 17.67 10.15
CA ARG A 420 11.92 17.65 11.52
C ARG A 420 11.93 16.23 12.12
N LEU A 421 11.41 15.24 11.39
CA LEU A 421 11.38 13.85 11.83
C LEU A 421 12.79 13.26 12.03
N ARG A 422 13.77 13.67 11.22
CA ARG A 422 15.19 13.30 11.42
C ARG A 422 15.78 13.93 12.68
N GLU A 423 15.48 15.20 12.94
CA GLU A 423 15.95 15.88 14.16
C GLU A 423 15.39 15.22 15.43
N GLU A 424 14.12 14.78 15.38
CA GLU A 424 13.48 14.01 16.43
C GLU A 424 14.14 12.62 16.60
N LEU A 425 14.36 11.88 15.51
CA LEU A 425 14.98 10.54 15.55
C LEU A 425 16.41 10.55 16.08
N PHE A 426 17.21 11.56 15.71
CA PHE A 426 18.61 11.65 16.13
C PHE A 426 18.81 12.44 17.44
N GLY A 427 17.73 12.91 18.07
CA GLY A 427 17.81 13.70 19.30
C GLY A 427 18.46 15.07 19.13
N LEU A 428 18.60 15.56 17.89
CA LEU A 428 19.18 16.88 17.59
C LEU A 428 18.26 18.02 18.06
N GLY A 429 16.98 17.73 18.32
CA GLY A 429 15.98 18.67 18.84
C GLY A 429 15.86 18.78 20.37
N ARG A 430 16.67 18.04 21.15
CA ARG A 430 16.73 18.16 22.62
C ARG A 430 18.15 18.45 23.11
N GLY A 431 18.77 19.48 22.54
CA GLY A 431 19.89 20.20 23.14
C GLY A 431 19.37 21.49 23.77
N GLY A 432 19.05 21.45 25.06
CA GLY A 432 18.69 22.64 25.83
C GLY A 432 19.77 23.71 25.75
N GLN A 433 19.39 24.94 26.09
CA GLN A 433 20.29 26.02 26.44
C GLN A 433 21.54 25.45 27.14
N ALA A 434 22.66 25.43 26.44
CA ALA A 434 23.94 25.25 27.10
C ALA A 434 24.03 26.40 28.12
N PRO A 435 24.35 26.14 29.40
CA PRO A 435 24.70 27.22 30.30
C PRO A 435 25.87 27.93 29.62
N ARG A 436 25.70 29.22 29.33
CA ARG A 436 26.82 30.09 29.01
C ARG A 436 27.78 29.98 30.19
N TRP A 437 28.80 29.15 30.04
CA TRP A 437 29.94 29.13 30.93
C TRP A 437 30.68 30.45 30.70
N SER A 438 30.30 31.45 31.48
CA SER A 438 31.02 32.71 31.62
C SER A 438 32.36 32.40 32.28
N MET A 439 33.39 32.18 31.45
CA MET A 439 34.77 32.19 31.92
C MET A 439 35.06 33.57 32.52
N PRO A 440 35.63 33.67 33.74
CA PRO A 440 36.02 34.94 34.31
C PRO A 440 37.11 35.56 33.45
N ARG A 441 36.83 36.73 32.88
CA ARG A 441 37.86 37.61 32.34
C ARG A 441 38.74 38.07 33.49
N SER A 442 40.02 37.69 33.45
CA SER A 442 41.07 38.44 34.13
C SER A 442 42.01 39.06 33.08
N PRO A 443 42.50 40.28 33.28
CA PRO A 443 43.05 41.11 32.21
C PRO A 443 44.58 41.04 32.15
N GLY A 444 45.14 40.96 30.95
CA GLY A 444 46.53 41.37 30.71
C GLY A 444 47.27 40.62 29.61
N ALA A 445 47.91 41.40 28.73
CA ALA A 445 48.96 41.06 27.76
C ALA A 445 48.55 40.09 26.62
N GLY A 446 48.59 40.45 25.33
CA GLY A 446 49.61 41.21 24.62
C GLY A 446 50.53 40.23 23.89
N GLY A 447 50.26 39.91 22.61
CA GLY A 447 51.15 39.03 21.85
C GLY A 447 50.59 38.60 20.49
N ARG A 448 51.35 38.91 19.44
CA ARG A 448 51.05 38.71 18.01
C ARG A 448 51.25 37.25 17.56
N GLY A 449 50.47 36.83 16.56
CA GLY A 449 50.93 35.92 15.51
C GLY A 449 50.44 34.47 15.57
N ALA A 450 49.54 34.09 14.66
CA ALA A 450 49.59 32.84 13.88
C ALA A 450 48.43 32.80 12.87
N LYS A 451 48.76 32.56 11.59
CA LYS A 451 47.80 32.31 10.51
C LYS A 451 47.07 30.96 10.74
N PRO A 452 45.80 30.81 10.34
CA PRO A 452 45.19 29.49 10.27
C PRO A 452 45.78 28.72 9.08
N PRO A 453 46.17 27.43 9.21
CA PRO A 453 46.57 26.66 8.06
C PRO A 453 45.35 26.34 7.19
N ALA A 454 45.54 26.55 5.89
CA ALA A 454 44.60 26.27 4.83
C ALA A 454 44.35 24.75 4.66
N LEU A 455 43.17 24.42 4.19
CA LEU A 455 42.79 23.13 3.62
C LEU A 455 43.77 22.70 2.51
N PRO A 456 44.11 21.41 2.39
CA PRO A 456 44.42 20.83 1.09
C PRO A 456 43.19 20.08 0.58
N LEU A 457 42.53 20.66 -0.43
CA LEU A 457 41.67 19.89 -1.34
C LEU A 457 42.52 19.35 -2.49
N SER A 458 42.32 18.05 -2.70
CA SER A 458 42.32 17.33 -3.98
C SER A 458 43.63 16.79 -4.56
N ALA A 459 43.47 15.55 -5.07
CA ALA A 459 44.33 14.78 -5.95
C ALA A 459 45.58 14.13 -5.32
N THR A 460 45.41 12.94 -4.74
CA THR A 460 45.74 11.65 -5.41
C THR A 460 45.65 10.51 -4.38
N ARG A 461 44.45 9.96 -4.21
CA ARG A 461 44.19 8.55 -3.85
C ARG A 461 42.71 8.18 -4.05
N ALA A 462 42.09 8.83 -5.03
CA ALA A 462 40.89 8.35 -5.68
C ALA A 462 41.31 7.30 -6.71
N SER A 463 41.71 6.12 -6.22
CA SER A 463 41.74 4.86 -6.97
C SER A 463 42.15 3.78 -5.96
N LEU A 464 41.37 2.69 -5.87
CA LEU A 464 41.51 1.51 -4.98
C LEU A 464 40.64 1.41 -3.71
N LEU A 465 39.84 2.41 -3.33
CA LEU A 465 38.86 2.29 -2.21
C LEU A 465 37.39 2.35 -2.66
N ALA A 466 37.15 2.38 -3.97
CA ALA A 466 35.81 2.50 -4.57
C ALA A 466 35.21 1.16 -5.02
N SER A 467 35.79 0.01 -4.65
CA SER A 467 35.37 -1.29 -5.21
C SER A 467 35.11 -2.46 -4.24
N ALA A 468 35.20 -2.30 -2.90
CA ALA A 468 35.01 -3.45 -1.98
C ALA A 468 34.48 -3.12 -0.56
N GLY A 469 33.79 -2.00 -0.35
CA GLY A 469 33.62 -1.44 1.01
C GLY A 469 32.42 -1.92 1.85
N SER A 470 31.25 -2.22 1.26
CA SER A 470 30.05 -2.52 2.07
C SER A 470 29.85 -4.00 2.38
N GLU A 471 30.27 -4.87 1.47
CA GLU A 471 30.08 -6.33 1.59
C GLU A 471 31.17 -6.96 2.45
N ALA A 472 32.44 -6.56 2.28
CA ALA A 472 33.54 -7.06 3.10
C ALA A 472 33.35 -6.73 4.59
N VAL A 473 32.79 -5.56 4.90
CA VAL A 473 32.47 -5.16 6.29
C VAL A 473 31.32 -6.01 6.85
N ALA A 474 30.28 -6.28 6.06
CA ALA A 474 29.17 -7.13 6.49
C ALA A 474 29.62 -8.59 6.72
N GLU A 475 30.52 -9.08 5.88
CA GLU A 475 31.15 -10.40 5.99
C GLU A 475 31.99 -10.49 7.28
N GLN A 476 32.84 -9.51 7.54
CA GLN A 476 33.68 -9.45 8.74
C GLN A 476 32.85 -9.38 10.03
N LEU A 477 31.74 -8.62 10.05
CA LEU A 477 30.83 -8.60 11.19
C LEU A 477 30.18 -9.98 11.44
N ARG A 478 29.86 -10.72 10.37
CA ARG A 478 29.27 -12.06 10.45
C ARG A 478 30.28 -13.09 10.94
N GLU A 479 31.51 -13.04 10.43
CA GLU A 479 32.64 -13.85 10.93
C GLU A 479 32.85 -13.63 12.45
N THR A 480 32.85 -12.37 12.87
CA THR A 480 32.99 -11.95 14.27
C THR A 480 31.85 -12.52 15.13
N MET A 481 30.60 -12.48 14.64
CA MET A 481 29.44 -13.04 15.35
C MET A 481 29.53 -14.57 15.50
N ILE A 482 29.84 -15.30 14.42
CA ILE A 482 30.00 -16.77 14.44
C ILE A 482 31.04 -17.16 15.48
N MET A 483 32.20 -16.51 15.45
CA MET A 483 33.29 -16.81 16.38
C MET A 483 32.95 -16.43 17.82
N ALA A 484 32.22 -15.34 18.03
CA ALA A 484 31.75 -14.97 19.37
C ALA A 484 30.74 -15.98 19.94
N ILE A 485 29.82 -16.52 19.11
CA ILE A 485 28.89 -17.57 19.54
C ILE A 485 29.66 -18.85 19.91
N LEU A 486 30.64 -19.27 19.10
CA LEU A 486 31.48 -20.43 19.39
C LEU A 486 32.32 -20.26 20.67
N CYS A 487 32.85 -19.06 20.92
CA CYS A 487 33.56 -18.75 22.16
C CYS A 487 32.62 -18.71 23.38
N ALA A 488 31.37 -18.28 23.22
CA ALA A 488 30.37 -18.26 24.29
C ALA A 488 29.79 -19.67 24.57
N HIS A 489 29.77 -20.54 23.54
CA HIS A 489 29.23 -21.91 23.59
C HIS A 489 30.23 -22.92 23.00
N PRO A 490 31.35 -23.23 23.69
CA PRO A 490 32.38 -24.11 23.14
C PRO A 490 31.91 -25.54 22.82
N ALA A 491 30.82 -25.99 23.45
CA ALA A 491 30.19 -27.29 23.15
C ALA A 491 29.68 -27.42 21.70
N LEU A 492 29.44 -26.31 21.00
CA LEU A 492 29.01 -26.30 19.61
C LEU A 492 30.17 -26.53 18.63
N VAL A 493 31.43 -26.43 19.07
CA VAL A 493 32.60 -26.57 18.18
C VAL A 493 32.66 -27.97 17.58
N ALA A 494 32.49 -29.02 18.39
CA ALA A 494 32.48 -30.40 17.90
C ALA A 494 31.28 -30.69 16.97
N GLU A 495 30.13 -30.05 17.22
CA GLU A 495 28.92 -30.23 16.41
C GLU A 495 29.05 -29.59 15.02
N PHE A 496 29.73 -28.44 14.93
CA PHE A 496 29.91 -27.67 13.69
C PHE A 496 31.32 -27.79 13.10
N GLU A 497 32.13 -28.76 13.54
CA GLU A 497 33.56 -28.87 13.24
C GLU A 497 33.86 -28.76 11.74
N SER A 498 33.17 -29.54 10.91
CA SER A 498 33.36 -29.53 9.44
C SER A 498 33.03 -28.19 8.77
N GLN A 499 32.13 -27.39 9.36
CA GLN A 499 31.76 -26.07 8.86
C GLN A 499 32.76 -25.01 9.33
N ILE A 500 33.28 -25.16 10.55
CA ILE A 500 34.33 -24.32 11.13
C ILE A 500 35.65 -24.53 10.39
N GLU A 501 36.01 -25.77 10.03
CA GLU A 501 37.20 -26.09 9.23
C GLU A 501 37.20 -25.35 7.89
N ARG A 502 36.04 -25.28 7.23
CA ARG A 502 35.85 -24.60 5.93
C ARG A 502 35.70 -23.08 6.05
N LEU A 503 35.59 -22.56 7.27
CA LEU A 503 35.35 -21.14 7.52
C LEU A 503 36.63 -20.35 7.24
N ARG A 504 36.67 -19.65 6.12
CA ARG A 504 37.71 -18.65 5.84
C ARG A 504 37.41 -17.38 6.63
N LEU A 505 38.39 -16.88 7.38
CA LEU A 505 38.24 -15.70 8.23
C LEU A 505 39.16 -14.60 7.70
N SER A 506 38.61 -13.40 7.59
CA SER A 506 39.28 -12.23 7.02
C SER A 506 40.26 -11.59 8.01
N ASP A 507 39.97 -11.71 9.31
CA ASP A 507 40.83 -11.23 10.39
C ASP A 507 41.81 -12.33 10.87
N PRO A 508 43.14 -12.14 10.77
CA PRO A 508 44.13 -13.13 11.20
C PRO A 508 44.12 -13.44 12.70
N GLY A 509 43.65 -12.52 13.55
CA GLY A 509 43.45 -12.75 14.97
C GLY A 509 42.29 -13.70 15.22
N VAL A 510 41.15 -13.43 14.60
CA VAL A 510 39.96 -14.28 14.68
C VAL A 510 40.22 -15.68 14.08
N ALA A 511 41.05 -15.76 13.03
CA ALA A 511 41.51 -17.04 12.47
C ALA A 511 42.28 -17.91 13.47
N ARG A 512 43.13 -17.30 14.32
CA ARG A 512 43.84 -18.05 15.38
C ARG A 512 42.89 -18.66 16.41
N LEU A 513 41.79 -17.97 16.74
CA LEU A 513 40.77 -18.52 17.64
C LEU A 513 40.12 -19.78 17.04
N ARG A 514 39.79 -19.75 15.73
CA ARG A 514 39.27 -20.92 15.01
C ARG A 514 40.28 -22.08 15.04
N ASP A 515 41.55 -21.80 14.81
CA ASP A 515 42.59 -22.84 14.78
C ASP A 515 42.75 -23.50 16.17
N THR A 516 42.76 -22.71 17.24
CA THR A 516 42.76 -23.24 18.62
C THR A 516 41.51 -24.07 18.91
N MET A 517 40.33 -23.66 18.42
CA MET A 517 39.08 -24.42 18.56
C MET A 517 39.17 -25.79 17.89
N LEU A 518 39.68 -25.84 16.65
CA LEU A 518 39.80 -27.09 15.89
C LEU A 518 40.87 -28.03 16.48
N MET A 519 42.01 -27.49 16.93
CA MET A 519 43.07 -28.29 17.56
C MET A 519 42.64 -28.93 18.89
N GLN A 520 41.59 -28.40 19.53
CA GLN A 520 41.10 -28.86 20.83
C GLN A 520 39.62 -29.28 20.79
N ALA A 521 39.07 -29.56 19.59
CA ALA A 521 37.65 -29.90 19.41
C ALA A 521 37.23 -31.17 20.18
N ASP A 522 38.16 -32.11 20.37
CA ASP A 522 37.95 -33.37 21.12
C ASP A 522 37.97 -33.21 22.65
N ARG A 523 38.25 -32.00 23.18
CA ARG A 523 38.34 -31.75 24.62
C ARG A 523 36.99 -31.34 25.21
N PRO A 524 36.76 -31.56 26.52
CA PRO A 524 35.60 -31.03 27.22
C PRO A 524 35.49 -29.50 27.06
N SER A 525 34.26 -28.98 26.96
CA SER A 525 33.98 -27.57 26.65
C SER A 525 34.62 -26.58 27.63
N GLU A 526 34.75 -26.95 28.90
CA GLU A 526 35.40 -26.14 29.94
C GLU A 526 36.91 -26.01 29.66
N ALA A 527 37.58 -27.12 29.33
CA ALA A 527 39.00 -27.12 28.98
C ALA A 527 39.28 -26.35 27.68
N LEU A 528 38.35 -26.40 26.72
CA LEU A 528 38.42 -25.62 25.48
C LEU A 528 38.26 -24.11 25.76
N ALA A 529 37.32 -23.71 26.63
CA ALA A 529 37.14 -22.32 27.03
C ALA A 529 38.40 -21.74 27.70
N GLU A 530 39.02 -22.51 28.60
CA GLU A 530 40.27 -22.15 29.26
C GLU A 530 41.43 -22.01 28.28
N ALA A 531 41.54 -22.93 27.32
CA ALA A 531 42.57 -22.87 26.28
C ALA A 531 42.42 -21.63 25.40
N LEU A 532 41.19 -21.27 25.00
CA LEU A 532 40.92 -20.06 24.22
C LEU A 532 41.30 -18.79 24.98
N ALA A 533 40.98 -18.72 26.28
CA ALA A 533 41.33 -17.60 27.12
C ALA A 533 42.85 -17.48 27.38
N ARG A 534 43.55 -18.61 27.48
CA ARG A 534 44.99 -18.66 27.75
C ARG A 534 45.84 -18.37 26.52
N GLU A 535 45.48 -18.93 25.37
CA GLU A 535 46.30 -18.89 24.15
C GLU A 535 46.02 -17.64 23.29
N ASN A 536 44.84 -17.03 23.42
CA ASN A 536 44.44 -15.86 22.64
C ASN A 536 43.74 -14.75 23.47
N PRO A 537 44.28 -14.34 24.64
CA PRO A 537 43.57 -13.46 25.58
C PRO A 537 43.15 -12.12 24.98
N GLY A 538 44.07 -11.41 24.32
CA GLY A 538 43.77 -10.08 23.75
C GLY A 538 42.83 -10.12 22.54
N VAL A 539 42.85 -11.20 21.76
CA VAL A 539 41.93 -11.38 20.62
C VAL A 539 40.53 -11.72 21.13
N LEU A 540 40.42 -12.63 22.11
CA LEU A 540 39.16 -13.00 22.71
C LEU A 540 38.49 -11.80 23.41
N GLU A 541 39.27 -11.01 24.16
CA GLU A 541 38.79 -9.79 24.81
C GLU A 541 38.31 -8.77 23.78
N THR A 542 39.08 -8.53 22.71
CA THR A 542 38.69 -7.62 21.63
C THR A 542 37.42 -8.09 20.95
N LEU A 543 37.34 -9.37 20.59
CA LEU A 543 36.17 -10.00 19.96
C LEU A 543 34.91 -9.81 20.82
N MET A 544 35.00 -10.13 22.11
CA MET A 544 33.91 -10.03 23.06
C MET A 544 33.58 -8.59 23.45
N SER A 545 34.49 -7.62 23.20
CA SER A 545 34.26 -6.21 23.49
C SER A 545 33.44 -5.49 22.41
N HIS A 546 33.33 -6.06 21.21
CA HIS A 546 32.64 -5.42 20.10
C HIS A 546 31.16 -5.13 20.43
N PRO A 547 30.64 -3.91 20.16
CA PRO A 547 29.28 -3.54 20.55
C PRO A 547 28.19 -4.50 20.02
N HIS A 548 28.33 -4.96 18.78
CA HIS A 548 27.36 -5.87 18.14
C HIS A 548 27.42 -7.30 18.69
N VAL A 549 28.56 -7.71 19.26
CA VAL A 549 28.74 -9.02 19.93
C VAL A 549 28.21 -8.97 21.36
N ARG A 550 28.55 -7.92 22.11
CA ARG A 550 28.15 -7.76 23.52
C ARG A 550 26.64 -7.75 23.73
N SER A 551 25.89 -7.21 22.77
CA SER A 551 24.42 -7.14 22.85
C SER A 551 23.73 -8.33 22.19
N ALA A 552 24.46 -9.28 21.62
CA ALA A 552 23.88 -10.38 20.86
C ALA A 552 23.20 -11.40 21.78
N PRO A 553 21.90 -11.69 21.60
CA PRO A 553 21.19 -12.69 22.38
C PRO A 553 21.90 -14.05 22.55
N PRO A 554 22.48 -14.68 21.50
CA PRO A 554 23.18 -15.96 21.66
C PRO A 554 24.49 -15.86 22.45
N VAL A 555 25.07 -14.67 22.61
CA VAL A 555 26.30 -14.46 23.41
C VAL A 555 25.97 -14.14 24.87
N LEU A 556 24.83 -13.47 25.10
CA LEU A 556 24.33 -13.13 26.43
C LEU A 556 23.68 -14.33 27.15
N ARG A 557 22.92 -15.15 26.44
CA ARG A 557 22.21 -16.33 26.98
C ARG A 557 23.10 -17.56 26.92
N ARG A 558 24.07 -17.64 27.85
CA ARG A 558 25.04 -18.76 27.90
C ARG A 558 24.42 -20.10 28.34
N ASP A 559 23.26 -20.03 28.98
CA ASP A 559 22.46 -21.16 29.44
C ASP A 559 21.57 -21.77 28.33
N ASP A 560 21.29 -21.03 27.26
CA ASP A 560 20.40 -21.46 26.18
C ASP A 560 21.19 -21.94 24.94
N ARG A 561 21.72 -23.16 25.05
CA ARG A 561 22.53 -23.78 23.99
C ARG A 561 21.74 -23.99 22.70
N ASP A 562 20.46 -24.36 22.78
CA ASP A 562 19.65 -24.66 21.59
C ASP A 562 19.35 -23.40 20.78
N PHE A 563 19.09 -22.28 21.44
CA PHE A 563 18.98 -21.00 20.78
C PHE A 563 20.30 -20.58 20.12
N ALA A 564 21.43 -20.73 20.82
CA ALA A 564 22.75 -20.43 20.26
C ALA A 564 23.10 -21.32 19.06
N ARG A 565 22.76 -22.61 19.11
CA ARG A 565 22.90 -23.59 18.02
C ARG A 565 22.13 -23.17 16.78
N MET A 566 20.88 -22.74 16.94
CA MET A 566 20.05 -22.25 15.84
C MET A 566 20.61 -20.96 15.22
N CYS A 567 21.01 -20.00 16.05
CA CYS A 567 21.65 -18.77 15.59
C CYS A 567 22.97 -19.03 14.86
N LEU A 568 23.82 -19.93 15.37
CA LEU A 568 25.08 -20.29 14.74
C LEU A 568 24.87 -20.92 13.36
N ALA A 569 23.93 -21.88 13.26
CA ALA A 569 23.59 -22.51 11.99
C ALA A 569 23.08 -21.50 10.95
N GLU A 570 22.26 -20.54 11.39
CA GLU A 570 21.74 -19.47 10.54
C GLU A 570 22.84 -18.52 10.06
N GLU A 571 23.73 -18.09 10.94
CA GLU A 571 24.84 -17.20 10.60
C GLU A 571 25.85 -17.85 9.65
N LEU A 572 26.17 -19.14 9.86
CA LEU A 572 27.00 -19.93 8.94
C LEU A 572 26.33 -20.08 7.56
N ALA A 573 25.03 -20.38 7.52
CA ALA A 573 24.29 -20.52 6.27
C ALA A 573 24.25 -19.21 5.47
N LYS A 574 24.04 -18.07 6.14
CA LYS A 574 24.04 -16.75 5.50
C LYS A 574 25.43 -16.38 4.95
N LEU A 575 26.49 -16.65 5.71
CA LEU A 575 27.86 -16.41 5.27
C LEU A 575 28.20 -17.25 4.04
N GLN A 576 27.87 -18.55 4.07
CA GLN A 576 28.12 -19.46 2.96
C GLN A 576 27.34 -19.07 1.71
N ALA A 577 26.06 -18.71 1.84
CA ALA A 577 25.24 -18.30 0.70
C ALA A 577 25.72 -17.00 0.06
N THR A 578 26.16 -16.03 0.88
CA THR A 578 26.74 -14.77 0.39
C THR A 578 28.02 -15.02 -0.41
N ARG A 579 28.92 -15.84 0.13
CA ARG A 579 30.18 -16.23 -0.55
C ARG A 579 29.94 -17.03 -1.82
N ALA A 580 28.96 -17.93 -1.83
CA ALA A 580 28.62 -18.74 -3.00
C ALA A 580 28.11 -17.88 -4.16
N VAL A 581 27.22 -16.91 -3.89
CA VAL A 581 26.76 -15.97 -4.92
C VAL A 581 27.93 -15.15 -5.48
N ARG A 582 28.82 -14.69 -4.60
CA ARG A 582 29.99 -13.91 -5.01
C ARG A 582 30.93 -14.73 -5.91
N ALA A 583 31.27 -15.95 -5.49
CA ALA A 583 32.14 -16.83 -6.27
C ALA A 583 31.54 -17.16 -7.65
N GLU A 584 30.24 -17.47 -7.71
CA GLU A 584 29.55 -17.73 -8.99
C GLU A 584 29.44 -16.48 -9.86
N THR A 585 29.33 -15.29 -9.26
CA THR A 585 29.32 -14.03 -9.99
C THR A 585 30.71 -13.70 -10.54
N GLU A 586 31.77 -13.88 -9.74
CA GLU A 586 33.16 -13.70 -10.17
C GLU A 586 33.51 -14.70 -11.29
N GLU A 587 33.13 -15.97 -11.16
CA GLU A 587 33.33 -17.00 -12.20
C GLU A 587 32.51 -16.72 -13.48
N ALA A 588 31.27 -16.24 -13.34
CA ALA A 588 30.45 -15.85 -14.49
C ALA A 588 30.99 -14.61 -15.22
N VAL A 589 31.60 -13.68 -14.48
CA VAL A 589 32.28 -12.50 -15.05
C VAL A 589 33.55 -12.90 -15.79
N GLU A 590 34.32 -13.87 -15.27
CA GLU A 590 35.47 -14.46 -15.99
C GLU A 590 35.02 -15.29 -17.22
N ALA A 591 33.90 -16.01 -17.14
CA ALA A 591 33.36 -16.81 -18.24
C ALA A 591 32.75 -15.96 -19.39
N LEU A 592 32.41 -14.70 -19.12
CA LEU A 592 31.94 -13.73 -20.14
C LEU A 592 33.04 -13.31 -21.13
N GLU A 593 34.31 -13.68 -20.90
CA GLU A 593 35.38 -13.62 -21.90
C GLU A 593 35.31 -14.78 -22.94
N GLY A 594 34.31 -15.66 -22.84
CA GLY A 594 33.97 -16.72 -23.82
C GLY A 594 32.47 -16.84 -24.15
N LEU A 595 32.09 -17.80 -25.00
CA LEU A 595 30.69 -18.06 -25.36
C LEU A 595 29.90 -18.57 -24.15
N ALA A 596 28.95 -17.77 -23.65
CA ALA A 596 28.10 -18.10 -22.52
C ALA A 596 27.25 -19.36 -22.79
N ASP A 597 27.47 -20.41 -22.01
CA ASP A 597 26.70 -21.66 -22.02
C ASP A 597 25.49 -21.58 -21.07
N GLU A 598 24.40 -22.31 -21.39
CA GLU A 598 23.15 -22.38 -20.61
C GLU A 598 23.40 -22.81 -19.14
N GLY A 599 24.49 -23.53 -18.88
CA GLY A 599 24.92 -23.93 -17.54
C GLY A 599 25.26 -22.77 -16.60
N VAL A 600 25.82 -21.66 -17.09
CA VAL A 600 26.20 -20.50 -16.25
C VAL A 600 24.94 -19.81 -15.70
N THR A 601 23.93 -19.64 -16.54
CA THR A 601 22.64 -19.02 -16.16
C THR A 601 21.91 -19.87 -15.11
N TRP A 602 21.96 -21.21 -15.23
CA TRP A 602 21.36 -22.10 -14.25
C TRP A 602 22.06 -22.03 -12.88
N ARG A 603 23.40 -22.01 -12.84
CA ARG A 603 24.16 -21.93 -11.58
C ARG A 603 23.95 -20.61 -10.83
N ILE A 604 23.97 -19.47 -11.53
CA ILE A 604 23.67 -18.15 -10.95
C ILE A 604 22.24 -18.14 -10.36
N SER A 605 21.27 -18.74 -11.06
CA SER A 605 19.90 -18.86 -10.56
C SER A 605 19.82 -19.69 -9.27
N GLN A 606 20.55 -20.81 -9.17
CA GLN A 606 20.58 -21.63 -7.96
C GLN A 606 21.29 -20.92 -6.79
N ALA A 607 22.41 -20.24 -7.03
CA ALA A 607 23.11 -19.47 -6.02
C ALA A 607 22.25 -18.32 -5.46
N THR A 608 21.55 -17.61 -6.35
CA THR A 608 20.62 -16.53 -5.98
C THR A 608 19.43 -17.07 -5.16
N LYS A 609 18.90 -18.25 -5.53
CA LYS A 609 17.84 -18.92 -4.74
C LYS A 609 18.33 -19.35 -3.36
N ALA A 610 19.55 -19.86 -3.25
CA ALA A 610 20.16 -20.23 -1.97
C ALA A 610 20.36 -19.01 -1.07
N PHE A 611 20.82 -17.88 -1.63
CA PHE A 611 20.92 -16.60 -0.92
C PHE A 611 19.57 -16.09 -0.43
N HIS A 612 18.54 -16.09 -1.29
CA HIS A 612 17.19 -15.71 -0.88
C HIS A 612 16.60 -16.64 0.18
N ARG A 613 16.92 -17.94 0.13
CA ARG A 613 16.48 -18.91 1.15
C ARG A 613 17.20 -18.70 2.49
N ALA A 614 18.50 -18.41 2.47
CA ALA A 614 19.27 -18.11 3.69
C ALA A 614 18.91 -16.75 4.32
N GLY A 615 18.40 -15.80 3.52
CA GLY A 615 17.92 -14.51 3.99
C GLY A 615 16.55 -14.54 4.67
N LYS A 616 15.78 -15.63 4.54
CA LYS A 616 14.52 -15.85 5.28
C LYS A 616 14.86 -16.49 6.62
N SER A 617 14.64 -15.78 7.73
CA SER A 617 14.92 -16.33 9.06
C SER A 617 13.96 -17.48 9.38
N LYS A 618 14.50 -18.63 9.83
CA LYS A 618 13.68 -19.78 10.27
C LYS A 618 13.00 -19.55 11.63
N LEU A 619 13.30 -18.45 12.32
CA LEU A 619 12.58 -18.05 13.53
C LEU A 619 11.16 -17.51 13.24
N GLU A 620 10.83 -17.22 11.98
CA GLU A 620 9.48 -16.83 11.56
C GLU A 620 8.67 -18.00 10.99
N ASP A 621 9.26 -19.21 10.91
CA ASP A 621 8.70 -20.35 10.19
C ASP A 621 8.21 -21.48 11.12
N THR A 622 7.50 -21.10 12.19
CA THR A 622 6.57 -22.02 12.89
C THR A 622 5.18 -22.03 12.24
N GLY A 623 5.07 -21.49 11.02
CA GLY A 623 3.82 -21.38 10.27
C GLY A 623 3.43 -22.63 9.48
N ASP A 624 4.32 -23.63 9.34
CA ASP A 624 4.11 -24.75 8.44
C ASP A 624 4.58 -26.10 9.03
N LEU A 625 3.94 -26.51 10.13
CA LEU A 625 3.67 -27.91 10.41
C LEU A 625 2.19 -28.00 10.76
N GLY A 626 1.40 -28.41 9.76
CA GLY A 626 0.06 -28.90 9.99
C GLY A 626 0.09 -30.06 10.98
N GLU A 627 -0.93 -30.09 11.84
CA GLU A 627 -1.16 -31.08 12.90
C GLU A 627 -0.17 -30.98 14.08
N ASP A 628 -0.45 -30.09 15.05
CA ASP A 628 -0.83 -30.50 16.42
C ASP A 628 -1.17 -29.30 17.34
N ARG A 629 -2.20 -28.51 17.00
CA ARG A 629 -2.66 -27.41 17.86
C ARG A 629 -3.21 -27.89 19.21
N ALA A 630 -3.66 -29.15 19.28
CA ALA A 630 -4.10 -29.77 20.53
C ALA A 630 -2.90 -30.06 21.45
N ALA A 631 -1.84 -30.66 20.94
CA ALA A 631 -0.63 -30.93 21.74
C ALA A 631 0.07 -29.65 22.24
N MET A 632 0.09 -28.58 21.43
CA MET A 632 0.63 -27.27 21.86
C MET A 632 -0.24 -26.64 22.95
N SER A 633 -1.57 -26.74 22.84
CA SER A 633 -2.49 -26.24 23.86
C SER A 633 -2.38 -27.02 25.17
N ASP A 634 -2.25 -28.35 25.11
CA ASP A 634 -2.11 -29.21 26.29
C ASP A 634 -0.76 -29.01 26.98
N PHE A 635 0.32 -28.79 26.21
CA PHE A 635 1.63 -28.45 26.74
C PHE A 635 1.63 -27.09 27.46
N LEU A 636 1.00 -26.07 26.87
CA LEU A 636 0.87 -24.76 27.49
C LEU A 636 -0.02 -24.79 28.74
N GLN A 637 -1.09 -25.60 28.73
CA GLN A 637 -1.94 -25.82 29.91
C GLN A 637 -1.17 -26.51 31.04
N SER A 638 -0.32 -27.50 30.71
CA SER A 638 0.51 -28.20 31.71
C SER A 638 1.59 -27.32 32.37
N LEU A 639 2.02 -26.25 31.68
CA LEU A 639 2.95 -25.26 32.22
C LEU A 639 2.25 -24.23 33.13
N LEU A 640 0.98 -23.92 32.84
CA LEU A 640 0.16 -23.05 33.70
C LEU A 640 -0.24 -23.78 34.99
N ASP A 641 -0.56 -25.06 34.92
CA ASP A 641 -0.92 -25.86 36.10
C ASP A 641 0.28 -26.13 37.03
N LYS A 642 1.53 -26.08 36.52
CA LYS A 642 2.75 -26.22 37.33
C LYS A 642 3.19 -24.95 38.07
N HIS A 643 2.61 -23.79 37.76
CA HIS A 643 2.94 -22.52 38.42
C HIS A 643 1.77 -21.90 39.22
N GLY A 644 0.66 -22.63 39.37
CA GLY A 644 -0.52 -22.21 40.13
C GLY A 644 -0.67 -22.81 41.53
N GLY A 645 0.31 -23.58 42.02
CA GLY A 645 0.25 -24.22 43.34
C GLY A 645 1.58 -24.16 44.08
N GLY A 646 1.78 -23.07 44.82
CA GLY A 646 2.93 -22.83 45.69
C GLY A 646 2.81 -21.48 46.38
#